data_AF-A0A377QYB2-F1
#
_entry.id   AF-A0A377QYB2-F1
#
_cell.length_a   1.000
_cell.length_b   1.000
_cell.length_c   1.000
_cell.angle_alpha   90.00
_cell.angle_beta   90.00
_cell.angle_gamma   90.00
#
_symmetry.space_group_name_H-M   'P 1'
#
loop_
_entity.id
_entity.type
_entity.pdbx_description
1 polymer ?
#
loop_
_entity_poly.entity_id
_entity_poly.type
_entity_poly.pdbx_seq_one_letter_code
_entity_poly.pdbx_strand_id
1 'polypeptide(L)'
;MSHGDARGFKYLHRRLQNKKQGRLKIRHSGFSDGLPAPHRHRRNVFITVVSFYTSKHSFRFSDGLFKVSSSQTNIKQSTTMTDTTAADPRAKLPDAPLSDNERLKGQSRHLRGSIAEDLGDGLTGGFNGDNFQLIRFHGMYEQDDRDIRAERLEQKLEPNKNVMLRCRLPGGIIRPAQWLGIDEFAGEHTAYGTIRLTNRQTFQFHGVLKQNIKPMHQWLHKLGLDSIATAGDVNRNVLCTSNPVESRLHREAYEWAKKISEHLLPKTRAYAEIWLDGEKVESTATTAPAALPDSVRSGDATEPVLGANYLPRKFKTTVVIPPHNDVDLHANDLNFVAIEENGRLAGFNVLVGGGLSMEHGNRKTYPNTAREFGFVGLDKVLDCAAAVVSVQRDWGNRSDRKNAKTRYTIERVGEQTFIAEVERRMGAKFQALRPYTFTTRGDRIGWVEGEDKKWHLTLFIENGRIADYLGRPLKTGMREIAKIHKGDFRLTANQNLIVAGVSARDKAKIERIARAHGLISDGITRQRENSMACVALPTCPLAMAEAERFLPAFVGHVDGIMAAHGLTGEHIVLRVNGCPNGCGRTMLAEIGLVGKAPGRYNLYTGGNREGTRIPRLYKENITEPEILEILATWIADWAQHRNPEEGFGDFAVRSGITVPVLDAPRDFWAAA
;
A
#
# COMPACT_ATOMS: atom_id res chain seq x y z
N MET A 1 -57.84 -7.39 24.86
CA MET A 1 -57.68 -8.06 26.18
C MET A 1 -56.26 -8.61 26.20
N SER A 2 -55.31 -8.32 27.09
CA SER A 2 -55.13 -7.36 28.19
C SER A 2 -53.68 -7.56 28.69
N HIS A 3 -52.91 -6.45 28.84
CA HIS A 3 -51.75 -6.22 29.75
C HIS A 3 -50.43 -6.97 29.40
N GLY A 4 -49.27 -6.33 29.22
CA GLY A 4 -48.50 -5.43 30.12
C GLY A 4 -47.26 -6.25 30.59
N ASP A 5 -46.00 -5.80 30.63
CA ASP A 5 -45.45 -4.52 31.11
C ASP A 5 -43.95 -4.44 30.75
N ALA A 6 -43.45 -3.21 30.64
CA ALA A 6 -42.06 -2.86 30.37
C ALA A 6 -41.28 -2.64 31.68
N ARG A 7 -39.99 -3.00 31.71
CA ARG A 7 -38.94 -2.55 32.66
C ARG A 7 -37.59 -3.14 32.17
N GLY A 8 -36.44 -2.48 32.15
CA GLY A 8 -36.09 -1.17 32.69
C GLY A 8 -34.86 -0.55 32.00
N PHE A 9 -34.92 0.77 31.88
CA PHE A 9 -33.81 1.70 31.76
C PHE A 9 -33.36 2.08 33.18
N LYS A 10 -32.04 2.12 33.45
CA LYS A 10 -31.35 3.05 34.37
C LYS A 10 -29.91 2.58 34.55
N TYR A 11 -28.93 3.40 34.16
CA TYR A 11 -27.75 3.78 34.95
C TYR A 11 -26.80 4.62 34.07
N LEU A 12 -27.03 5.93 33.99
CA LEU A 12 -25.94 6.89 33.77
C LEU A 12 -26.42 8.31 34.14
N HIS A 13 -26.03 8.81 35.32
CA HIS A 13 -25.78 10.24 35.56
C HIS A 13 -25.26 10.47 36.98
N ARG A 14 -24.03 10.96 37.11
CA ARG A 14 -23.70 12.23 37.79
C ARG A 14 -22.19 12.44 37.90
N ARG A 15 -21.79 13.72 37.76
CA ARG A 15 -20.46 14.38 37.91
C ARG A 15 -19.99 14.87 36.53
N LEU A 16 -19.87 16.17 36.23
CA LEU A 16 -19.60 17.37 37.02
C LEU A 16 -20.22 18.62 36.37
N GLN A 17 -20.92 19.44 37.15
CA GLN A 17 -21.09 20.88 36.93
C GLN A 17 -20.95 21.60 38.28
N ASN A 18 -20.48 22.85 38.21
CA ASN A 18 -20.22 23.83 39.27
C ASN A 18 -18.84 23.80 39.94
N LYS A 19 -17.98 24.75 39.53
CA LYS A 19 -17.70 25.94 40.35
C LYS A 19 -17.28 27.13 39.49
N LYS A 20 -17.88 28.28 39.83
CA LYS A 20 -17.75 29.61 39.23
C LYS A 20 -16.65 30.44 39.91
N GLN A 21 -16.16 31.42 39.15
CA GLN A 21 -15.74 32.78 39.53
C GLN A 21 -14.43 33.02 40.31
N GLY A 22 -13.56 33.80 39.65
CA GLY A 22 -12.56 34.70 40.24
C GLY A 22 -12.18 35.77 39.23
N ARG A 23 -12.40 37.04 39.57
CA ARG A 23 -12.23 38.26 38.74
C ARG A 23 -10.91 38.95 39.12
N LEU A 24 -10.36 39.73 38.16
CA LEU A 24 -9.46 40.90 38.31
C LEU A 24 -7.97 40.67 38.69
N LYS A 25 -7.03 41.06 37.80
CA LYS A 25 -6.43 42.41 37.78
C LYS A 25 -5.40 42.57 36.63
N ILE A 26 -5.50 43.72 35.98
CA ILE A 26 -4.56 44.30 35.02
C ILE A 26 -3.30 44.78 35.76
N ARG A 27 -2.11 44.62 35.16
CA ARG A 27 -0.96 45.52 35.39
C ARG A 27 -0.24 45.80 34.06
N HIS A 28 -0.22 47.08 33.72
CA HIS A 28 0.72 47.71 32.79
C HIS A 28 2.02 48.09 33.51
N SER A 29 3.14 47.96 32.79
CA SER A 29 4.39 48.74 32.89
C SER A 29 5.26 48.24 31.72
N GLY A 30 5.73 49.01 30.73
CA GLY A 30 6.17 50.40 30.73
C GLY A 30 7.71 50.43 30.65
N PHE A 31 8.27 51.32 29.82
CA PHE A 31 9.69 51.58 29.45
C PHE A 31 10.23 50.74 28.26
N SER A 32 10.49 51.25 27.05
CA SER A 32 11.03 52.51 26.48
C SER A 32 12.56 52.57 26.34
N ASP A 33 12.94 52.86 25.09
CA ASP A 33 14.12 53.59 24.58
C ASP A 33 15.53 52.97 24.59
N GLY A 34 16.21 53.14 23.45
CA GLY A 34 17.67 53.28 23.43
C GLY A 34 18.41 52.69 22.24
N LEU A 35 18.40 53.38 21.09
CA LEU A 35 19.47 53.33 20.07
C LEU A 35 20.84 53.65 20.71
N PRO A 36 21.98 53.17 20.14
CA PRO A 36 22.68 53.99 19.14
C PRO A 36 23.41 53.21 18.02
N ALA A 37 23.43 53.82 16.83
CA ALA A 37 24.50 53.71 15.82
C ALA A 37 25.49 54.91 16.03
N PRO A 38 26.61 55.13 15.30
CA PRO A 38 27.07 54.50 14.03
C PRO A 38 28.60 54.29 13.85
N HIS A 39 28.98 53.91 12.61
CA HIS A 39 30.30 53.95 11.91
C HIS A 39 31.29 52.78 12.14
N ARG A 40 31.99 52.21 11.14
CA ARG A 40 32.37 52.62 9.75
C ARG A 40 32.91 51.40 8.95
N HIS A 41 32.60 51.36 7.64
CA HIS A 41 33.35 50.84 6.45
C HIS A 41 34.14 49.50 6.48
N ARG A 42 34.08 48.61 5.45
CA ARG A 42 34.46 48.83 4.04
C ARG A 42 33.93 47.74 3.06
N ARG A 43 33.40 48.23 1.92
CA ARG A 43 33.58 47.85 0.48
C ARG A 43 33.32 46.40 0.01
N ASN A 44 32.26 46.17 -0.79
CA ASN A 44 32.18 46.11 -2.28
C ASN A 44 32.71 44.77 -2.84
N VAL A 45 32.08 44.05 -3.78
CA VAL A 45 31.53 44.44 -5.09
C VAL A 45 30.48 43.42 -5.55
N PHE A 46 29.38 43.89 -6.16
CA PHE A 46 28.40 43.11 -6.93
C PHE A 46 28.85 42.95 -8.39
N ILE A 47 28.62 41.77 -8.99
CA ILE A 47 28.50 41.63 -10.45
C ILE A 47 27.23 40.82 -10.76
N THR A 48 26.28 41.51 -11.37
CA THR A 48 25.09 40.96 -12.04
C THR A 48 25.50 40.53 -13.46
N VAL A 49 25.13 39.33 -13.89
CA VAL A 49 25.24 38.92 -15.30
C VAL A 49 23.84 38.73 -15.88
N VAL A 50 23.54 39.59 -16.85
CA VAL A 50 22.40 39.53 -17.77
C VAL A 50 22.72 38.50 -18.87
N SER A 51 21.77 37.65 -19.23
CA SER A 51 21.91 36.70 -20.35
C SER A 51 21.04 37.15 -21.53
N PHE A 52 21.67 37.31 -22.69
CA PHE A 52 21.01 37.51 -23.98
C PHE A 52 21.36 36.34 -24.92
N TYR A 53 20.36 35.92 -25.68
CA TYR A 53 20.41 34.99 -26.82
C TYR A 53 21.39 35.45 -27.91
N THR A 54 22.07 34.51 -28.61
CA THR A 54 21.87 34.22 -30.06
C THR A 54 22.92 33.26 -30.68
N SER A 55 22.38 32.36 -31.52
CA SER A 55 22.86 31.67 -32.73
C SER A 55 24.34 31.41 -33.07
N LYS A 56 24.58 30.13 -33.44
CA LYS A 56 25.36 29.57 -34.57
C LYS A 56 26.39 30.50 -35.26
N HIS A 57 27.65 30.06 -35.35
CA HIS A 57 28.36 29.68 -36.59
C HIS A 57 29.75 29.10 -36.27
N SER A 58 30.16 28.14 -37.10
CA SER A 58 31.40 27.38 -37.10
C SER A 58 32.61 28.15 -37.61
N PHE A 59 33.80 28.00 -37.01
CA PHE A 59 35.09 28.12 -37.71
C PHE A 59 36.15 27.19 -37.09
N ARG A 60 36.83 26.44 -37.96
CA ARG A 60 38.08 25.72 -37.68
C ARG A 60 39.25 26.70 -37.75
N PHE A 61 40.24 26.54 -36.87
CA PHE A 61 41.63 26.91 -37.14
C PHE A 61 42.59 25.87 -36.57
N SER A 62 43.71 25.80 -37.25
CA SER A 62 44.76 24.78 -37.37
C SER A 62 45.79 24.76 -36.24
N ASP A 63 46.33 23.56 -36.02
CA ASP A 63 47.69 23.15 -35.60
C ASP A 63 48.65 24.17 -34.97
N GLY A 64 49.15 23.81 -33.78
CA GLY A 64 50.25 24.51 -33.10
C GLY A 64 50.67 23.88 -31.78
N LEU A 65 51.26 22.68 -31.85
CA LEU A 65 52.26 22.08 -30.94
C LEU A 65 52.38 22.62 -29.49
N PHE A 66 51.95 21.82 -28.52
CA PHE A 66 52.69 21.61 -27.27
C PHE A 66 52.73 20.12 -26.92
N LYS A 67 53.94 19.54 -26.95
CA LYS A 67 54.27 18.22 -26.41
C LYS A 67 54.25 18.29 -24.89
N VAL A 68 53.45 17.44 -24.25
CA VAL A 68 53.73 16.96 -22.88
C VAL A 68 53.70 15.43 -22.92
N SER A 69 54.76 14.85 -22.36
CA SER A 69 55.16 13.45 -22.42
C SER A 69 54.12 12.48 -21.86
N SER A 70 53.90 11.41 -22.60
CA SER A 70 53.11 10.23 -22.26
C SER A 70 53.77 9.38 -21.18
N SER A 71 53.12 9.18 -20.04
CA SER A 71 53.26 7.97 -19.24
C SER A 71 52.21 6.96 -19.71
N GLN A 72 52.61 6.07 -20.62
CA GLN A 72 51.81 4.91 -21.02
C GLN A 72 51.78 3.90 -19.87
N THR A 73 50.73 3.90 -19.08
CA THR A 73 50.32 2.70 -18.33
C THR A 73 49.53 1.82 -19.30
N ASN A 74 50.23 0.86 -19.90
CA ASN A 74 49.65 -0.27 -20.62
C ASN A 74 48.75 -1.08 -19.67
N ILE A 75 47.47 -0.76 -19.60
CA ILE A 75 46.47 -1.72 -19.15
C ILE A 75 46.15 -2.60 -20.36
N LYS A 76 46.87 -3.72 -20.48
CA LYS A 76 46.50 -4.81 -21.37
C LYS A 76 45.05 -5.18 -21.05
N GLN A 77 44.13 -4.90 -21.97
CA GLN A 77 42.85 -5.60 -22.03
C GLN A 77 43.16 -7.06 -22.33
N SER A 78 43.28 -7.85 -21.26
CA SER A 78 43.16 -9.30 -21.33
C SER A 78 41.70 -9.61 -21.57
N THR A 79 41.32 -9.77 -22.84
CA THR A 79 40.08 -10.43 -23.23
C THR A 79 40.26 -11.93 -22.99
N THR A 80 40.33 -12.31 -21.72
CA THR A 80 40.03 -13.68 -21.29
C THR A 80 38.54 -13.71 -21.00
N MET A 81 37.78 -14.29 -21.94
CA MET A 81 36.50 -14.89 -21.59
C MET A 81 36.78 -15.95 -20.52
N THR A 82 36.70 -15.55 -19.25
CA THR A 82 36.52 -16.50 -18.16
C THR A 82 35.04 -16.79 -18.08
N ASP A 83 34.64 -17.83 -18.81
CA ASP A 83 33.56 -18.69 -18.40
C ASP A 83 33.90 -19.20 -16.99
N THR A 84 33.25 -18.61 -15.98
CA THR A 84 33.14 -19.19 -14.64
C THR A 84 31.70 -19.01 -14.18
N THR A 85 30.84 -19.92 -14.65
CA THR A 85 29.67 -20.39 -13.90
C THR A 85 30.06 -20.72 -12.45
N ALA A 86 29.85 -19.80 -11.52
CA ALA A 86 29.70 -20.09 -10.08
C ALA A 86 29.24 -18.84 -9.29
N ALA A 87 27.97 -18.45 -9.39
CA ALA A 87 27.32 -17.66 -8.33
C ALA A 87 25.79 -17.79 -8.34
N ASP A 88 25.33 -19.02 -8.31
CA ASP A 88 24.22 -19.39 -7.45
C ASP A 88 24.61 -20.78 -6.92
N PRO A 89 24.13 -21.25 -5.77
CA PRO A 89 22.71 -21.45 -5.79
C PRO A 89 22.20 -21.02 -4.45
N ARG A 90 22.14 -19.75 -4.12
CA ARG A 90 20.90 -19.09 -3.69
C ARG A 90 21.28 -17.73 -3.06
N ALA A 91 22.09 -16.99 -3.81
CA ALA A 91 23.23 -16.14 -3.48
C ALA A 91 23.46 -15.68 -2.02
N LYS A 92 24.31 -16.47 -1.32
CA LYS A 92 24.93 -16.27 0.01
C LYS A 92 23.95 -15.91 1.14
N LEU A 93 22.99 -16.80 1.37
CA LEU A 93 22.13 -16.78 2.56
C LEU A 93 22.97 -16.86 3.86
N PRO A 94 22.46 -16.30 4.97
CA PRO A 94 23.10 -16.45 6.27
C PRO A 94 23.22 -17.93 6.66
N ASP A 95 24.35 -18.29 7.26
CA ASP A 95 24.52 -19.59 7.91
C ASP A 95 23.83 -19.57 9.28
N ALA A 96 22.51 -19.77 9.26
CA ALA A 96 21.66 -19.71 10.44
C ALA A 96 20.47 -20.68 10.29
N PRO A 97 19.98 -21.27 11.39
CA PRO A 97 18.84 -22.17 11.34
C PRO A 97 17.61 -21.49 10.74
N LEU A 98 16.80 -22.26 10.02
CA LEU A 98 15.56 -21.74 9.44
C LEU A 98 14.62 -21.26 10.53
N SER A 99 13.85 -20.21 10.23
CA SER A 99 12.79 -19.77 11.13
C SER A 99 11.74 -20.86 11.30
N ASP A 100 11.06 -20.87 12.44
CA ASP A 100 9.98 -21.83 12.73
C ASP A 100 8.85 -21.80 11.69
N ASN A 101 8.66 -20.65 11.02
CA ASN A 101 7.75 -20.53 9.87
C ASN A 101 8.10 -21.44 8.69
N GLU A 102 9.36 -21.82 8.50
CA GLU A 102 9.74 -22.78 7.48
C GLU A 102 9.38 -24.21 7.89
N ARG A 103 9.53 -24.55 9.18
CA ARG A 103 9.08 -25.84 9.74
C ARG A 103 7.57 -26.01 9.52
N LEU A 104 6.76 -25.04 9.96
CA LEU A 104 5.31 -25.14 9.84
C LEU A 104 4.85 -25.26 8.38
N LYS A 105 5.51 -24.58 7.44
CA LYS A 105 5.19 -24.71 6.00
C LYS A 105 5.55 -26.10 5.48
N GLY A 106 6.77 -26.57 5.72
CA GLY A 106 7.22 -27.87 5.24
C GLY A 106 6.43 -29.04 5.82
N GLN A 107 5.96 -28.92 7.06
CA GLN A 107 5.17 -29.96 7.74
C GLN A 107 3.65 -29.83 7.49
N SER A 108 3.20 -28.79 6.80
CA SER A 108 1.76 -28.51 6.59
C SER A 108 1.08 -29.43 5.57
N ARG A 109 1.79 -30.31 4.87
CA ARG A 109 1.24 -31.08 3.73
C ARG A 109 0.63 -30.16 2.67
N HIS A 110 1.42 -29.22 2.18
CA HIS A 110 1.04 -28.19 1.19
C HIS A 110 -0.18 -27.37 1.64
N LEU A 111 -0.07 -26.79 2.84
CA LEU A 111 -1.03 -25.89 3.48
C LEU A 111 -2.26 -26.55 4.09
N ARG A 112 -2.34 -27.88 4.20
CA ARG A 112 -3.47 -28.54 4.88
C ARG A 112 -3.44 -28.36 6.40
N GLY A 113 -2.29 -28.62 7.01
CA GLY A 113 -2.11 -28.65 8.47
C GLY A 113 -3.15 -29.55 9.14
N SER A 114 -3.64 -29.15 10.30
CA SER A 114 -4.82 -29.74 10.95
C SER A 114 -6.01 -28.79 10.94
N ILE A 115 -6.07 -27.85 9.98
CA ILE A 115 -7.08 -26.78 9.95
C ILE A 115 -8.50 -27.35 9.98
N ALA A 116 -8.77 -28.44 9.25
CA ALA A 116 -10.08 -29.05 9.20
C ALA A 116 -10.54 -29.60 10.57
N GLU A 117 -9.61 -30.11 11.39
CA GLU A 117 -9.88 -30.59 12.74
C GLU A 117 -10.25 -29.41 13.66
N ASP A 118 -9.50 -28.30 13.56
CA ASP A 118 -9.78 -27.10 14.34
C ASP A 118 -11.20 -26.58 14.10
N LEU A 119 -11.74 -26.65 12.88
CA LEU A 119 -13.09 -26.13 12.58
C LEU A 119 -14.20 -26.84 13.37
N GLY A 120 -13.99 -28.09 13.78
CA GLY A 120 -14.92 -28.86 14.62
C GLY A 120 -14.69 -28.67 16.12
N ASP A 121 -13.61 -28.00 16.53
CA ASP A 121 -13.27 -27.78 17.93
C ASP A 121 -14.12 -26.64 18.53
N GLY A 122 -15.00 -27.01 19.47
CA GLY A 122 -15.87 -26.08 20.21
C GLY A 122 -15.24 -25.47 21.47
N LEU A 123 -13.98 -25.78 21.82
CA LEU A 123 -13.33 -25.29 23.04
C LEU A 123 -12.79 -23.86 22.92
N THR A 124 -12.46 -23.41 21.71
CA THR A 124 -11.96 -22.04 21.44
C THR A 124 -12.51 -21.51 20.12
N GLY A 125 -12.78 -20.20 20.09
CA GLY A 125 -13.11 -19.48 18.85
C GLY A 125 -11.96 -19.30 17.86
N GLY A 126 -10.75 -19.78 18.18
CA GLY A 126 -9.55 -19.66 17.34
C GLY A 126 -9.02 -20.98 16.77
N PHE A 127 -7.76 -20.92 16.32
CA PHE A 127 -7.00 -22.04 15.77
C PHE A 127 -5.87 -22.47 16.69
N ASN A 128 -5.55 -23.76 16.67
CA ASN A 128 -4.57 -24.37 17.56
C ASN A 128 -3.19 -24.43 16.90
N GLY A 129 -2.13 -24.29 17.70
CA GLY A 129 -0.74 -24.46 17.27
C GLY A 129 -0.38 -23.67 15.99
N ASP A 130 0.16 -24.37 14.99
CA ASP A 130 0.61 -23.79 13.72
C ASP A 130 -0.55 -23.26 12.85
N ASN A 131 -1.79 -23.71 13.07
CA ASN A 131 -2.93 -23.34 12.22
C ASN A 131 -3.24 -21.85 12.26
N PHE A 132 -3.00 -21.16 13.39
CA PHE A 132 -3.08 -19.70 13.50
C PHE A 132 -2.24 -18.96 12.43
N GLN A 133 -1.09 -19.51 12.07
CA GLN A 133 -0.26 -18.99 10.97
C GLN A 133 -0.67 -19.55 9.61
N LEU A 134 -1.10 -20.81 9.55
CA LEU A 134 -1.40 -21.49 8.30
C LEU A 134 -2.68 -20.98 7.62
N ILE A 135 -3.70 -20.57 8.38
CA ILE A 135 -4.91 -19.93 7.86
C ILE A 135 -4.62 -18.66 7.04
N ARG A 136 -3.44 -18.03 7.26
CA ARG A 136 -2.99 -16.89 6.47
C ARG A 136 -2.79 -17.24 5.00
N PHE A 137 -2.42 -18.46 4.66
CA PHE A 137 -2.30 -18.87 3.25
C PHE A 137 -3.67 -19.01 2.57
N HIS A 138 -4.74 -19.19 3.36
CA HIS A 138 -6.13 -19.23 2.92
C HIS A 138 -6.81 -17.85 3.03
N GLY A 139 -6.04 -16.80 3.25
CA GLY A 139 -6.51 -15.42 3.21
C GLY A 139 -7.10 -14.88 4.50
N MET A 140 -6.86 -15.56 5.62
CA MET A 140 -7.41 -15.18 6.92
C MET A 140 -6.34 -14.68 7.91
N TYR A 141 -6.76 -13.85 8.85
CA TYR A 141 -6.02 -13.62 10.10
C TYR A 141 -6.97 -13.87 11.25
N GLU A 142 -6.57 -14.71 12.18
CA GLU A 142 -7.19 -14.70 13.50
C GLU A 142 -6.91 -13.36 14.18
N GLN A 143 -7.96 -12.83 14.76
CA GLN A 143 -8.08 -11.54 15.42
C GLN A 143 -8.97 -11.73 16.65
N ASP A 144 -9.12 -10.65 17.38
CA ASP A 144 -10.10 -10.50 18.44
C ASP A 144 -10.47 -9.02 18.56
N ASP A 145 -11.53 -8.74 19.31
CA ASP A 145 -11.88 -7.37 19.65
C ASP A 145 -11.07 -6.90 20.86
N ARG A 146 -10.08 -6.03 20.58
CA ARG A 146 -9.18 -5.50 21.61
C ARG A 146 -9.82 -4.45 22.51
N ASP A 147 -10.98 -3.89 22.16
CA ASP A 147 -11.66 -2.92 23.01
C ASP A 147 -12.30 -3.61 24.24
N ILE A 148 -12.83 -4.82 24.05
CA ILE A 148 -13.47 -5.60 25.13
C ILE A 148 -12.56 -6.69 25.74
N ARG A 149 -11.31 -6.80 25.29
CA ARG A 149 -10.40 -7.86 25.74
C ARG A 149 -10.16 -7.83 27.25
N ALA A 150 -9.99 -6.64 27.83
CA ALA A 150 -9.76 -6.48 29.26
C ALA A 150 -10.96 -6.95 30.10
N GLU A 151 -12.17 -6.53 29.71
CA GLU A 151 -13.42 -6.95 30.36
C GLU A 151 -13.61 -8.47 30.31
N ARG A 152 -13.36 -9.09 29.15
CA ARG A 152 -13.47 -10.55 29.00
C ARG A 152 -12.47 -11.30 29.87
N LEU A 153 -11.24 -10.79 29.99
CA LEU A 153 -10.22 -11.38 30.85
C LEU A 153 -10.64 -11.33 32.33
N GLU A 154 -11.24 -10.23 32.78
CA GLU A 154 -11.79 -10.11 34.15
C GLU A 154 -12.91 -11.13 34.40
N GLN A 155 -13.72 -11.42 33.38
CA GLN A 155 -14.76 -12.47 33.40
C GLN A 155 -14.20 -13.89 33.23
N LYS A 156 -12.88 -14.06 33.13
CA LYS A 156 -12.20 -15.34 32.84
C LYS A 156 -12.65 -15.99 31.53
N LEU A 157 -13.08 -15.18 30.57
CA LEU A 157 -13.43 -15.60 29.22
C LEU A 157 -12.21 -15.48 28.30
N GLU A 158 -12.12 -16.34 27.28
CA GLU A 158 -11.15 -16.13 26.20
C GLU A 158 -11.42 -14.79 25.49
N PRO A 159 -10.41 -14.14 24.88
CA PRO A 159 -10.64 -13.01 23.98
C PRO A 159 -11.73 -13.36 22.96
N ASN A 160 -12.49 -12.37 22.48
CA ASN A 160 -13.56 -12.61 21.52
C ASN A 160 -12.99 -12.94 20.13
N LYS A 161 -12.43 -14.14 20.01
CA LYS A 161 -11.69 -14.61 18.84
C LYS A 161 -12.61 -14.66 17.63
N ASN A 162 -12.09 -14.13 16.53
CA ASN A 162 -12.75 -14.10 15.24
C ASN A 162 -11.69 -14.07 14.15
N VAL A 163 -12.09 -14.15 12.89
CA VAL A 163 -11.18 -13.97 11.76
C VAL A 163 -11.54 -12.77 10.91
N MET A 164 -10.51 -12.11 10.40
CA MET A 164 -10.64 -11.31 9.19
C MET A 164 -10.35 -12.16 7.97
N LEU A 165 -11.18 -12.03 6.95
CA LEU A 165 -10.94 -12.57 5.62
C LEU A 165 -10.55 -11.44 4.67
N ARG A 166 -9.63 -11.72 3.75
CA ARG A 166 -9.36 -10.88 2.59
C ARG A 166 -9.60 -11.65 1.28
N CYS A 167 -10.29 -11.03 0.33
CA CYS A 167 -10.53 -11.59 -1.00
C CYS A 167 -9.34 -11.40 -1.95
N ARG A 168 -9.16 -12.31 -2.91
CA ARG A 168 -8.28 -12.13 -4.06
C ARG A 168 -9.12 -11.47 -5.14
N LEU A 169 -8.65 -10.33 -5.65
CA LEU A 169 -9.39 -9.49 -6.58
C LEU A 169 -8.40 -8.71 -7.46
N PRO A 170 -7.75 -9.35 -8.44
CA PRO A 170 -6.73 -8.69 -9.27
C PRO A 170 -7.26 -7.39 -9.88
N GLY A 171 -6.52 -6.29 -9.76
CA GLY A 171 -6.93 -4.96 -10.22
C GLY A 171 -8.17 -4.35 -9.53
N GLY A 172 -8.74 -5.01 -8.52
CA GLY A 172 -9.89 -4.51 -7.76
C GLY A 172 -11.23 -4.54 -8.46
N ILE A 173 -11.36 -5.25 -9.59
CA ILE A 173 -12.60 -5.29 -10.35
C ILE A 173 -13.58 -6.31 -9.74
N ILE A 174 -14.78 -5.86 -9.36
CA ILE A 174 -15.86 -6.69 -8.82
C ILE A 174 -17.18 -6.37 -9.53
N ARG A 175 -17.95 -7.41 -9.87
CA ARG A 175 -19.26 -7.25 -10.53
C ARG A 175 -20.35 -6.81 -9.54
N PRO A 176 -21.41 -6.11 -9.98
CA PRO A 176 -22.51 -5.74 -9.09
C PRO A 176 -23.18 -6.92 -8.38
N ALA A 177 -23.34 -8.07 -9.05
CA ALA A 177 -23.88 -9.28 -8.42
C ALA A 177 -22.95 -9.83 -7.31
N GLN A 178 -21.63 -9.78 -7.52
CA GLN A 178 -20.65 -10.15 -6.50
C GLN A 178 -20.69 -9.16 -5.33
N TRP A 179 -20.86 -7.87 -5.62
CA TRP A 179 -21.03 -6.83 -4.61
C TRP A 179 -22.24 -7.10 -3.71
N LEU A 180 -23.41 -7.38 -4.30
CA LEU A 180 -24.62 -7.71 -3.55
C LEU A 180 -24.41 -8.93 -2.63
N GLY A 181 -23.74 -9.97 -3.13
CA GLY A 181 -23.42 -11.14 -2.32
C GLY A 181 -22.46 -10.85 -1.16
N ILE A 182 -21.42 -10.04 -1.35
CA ILE A 182 -20.51 -9.69 -0.25
C ILE A 182 -21.15 -8.72 0.75
N ASP A 183 -22.08 -7.88 0.29
CA ASP A 183 -22.86 -6.97 1.12
C ASP A 183 -23.81 -7.71 2.05
N GLU A 184 -24.50 -8.72 1.53
CA GLU A 184 -25.35 -9.64 2.30
C GLU A 184 -24.52 -10.37 3.36
N PHE A 185 -23.44 -11.04 2.93
CA PHE A 185 -22.56 -11.77 3.85
C PHE A 185 -22.00 -10.87 4.97
N ALA A 186 -21.56 -9.66 4.64
CA ALA A 186 -21.06 -8.71 5.62
C ALA A 186 -22.12 -8.41 6.71
N GLY A 187 -23.37 -8.21 6.31
CA GLY A 187 -24.46 -7.85 7.21
C GLY A 187 -24.93 -9.02 8.09
N GLU A 188 -24.98 -10.23 7.54
CA GLU A 188 -25.63 -11.37 8.20
C GLU A 188 -24.66 -12.27 8.97
N HIS A 189 -23.39 -12.30 8.58
CA HIS A 189 -22.45 -13.33 9.05
C HIS A 189 -21.18 -12.77 9.72
N THR A 190 -21.08 -11.45 9.88
CA THR A 190 -19.92 -10.80 10.49
C THR A 190 -20.32 -9.90 11.66
N ALA A 191 -19.53 -9.90 12.73
CA ALA A 191 -19.83 -9.13 13.94
C ALA A 191 -19.84 -7.61 13.70
N TYR A 192 -19.07 -7.11 12.73
CA TYR A 192 -18.99 -5.67 12.46
C TYR A 192 -20.01 -5.19 11.42
N GLY A 193 -20.60 -6.07 10.60
CA GLY A 193 -21.59 -5.64 9.61
C GLY A 193 -21.03 -4.78 8.45
N THR A 194 -19.70 -4.70 8.31
CA THR A 194 -19.03 -3.74 7.40
C THR A 194 -18.22 -4.41 6.29
N ILE A 195 -18.04 -3.69 5.19
CA ILE A 195 -17.05 -4.00 4.16
C ILE A 195 -15.89 -3.02 4.30
N ARG A 196 -14.65 -3.52 4.35
CA ARG A 196 -13.44 -2.69 4.37
C ARG A 196 -12.69 -2.79 3.05
N LEU A 197 -12.81 -1.78 2.20
CA LEU A 197 -11.99 -1.63 1.00
C LEU A 197 -10.54 -1.40 1.42
N THR A 198 -9.58 -2.04 0.78
CA THR A 198 -8.19 -2.00 1.19
C THR A 198 -7.35 -1.24 0.17
N ASN A 199 -6.20 -0.74 0.61
CA ASN A 199 -5.24 -0.10 -0.28
C ASN A 199 -4.46 -1.07 -1.17
N ARG A 200 -4.94 -2.31 -1.28
CA ARG A 200 -4.50 -3.31 -2.25
C ARG A 200 -5.66 -3.78 -3.12
N GLN A 201 -6.63 -2.91 -3.38
CA GLN A 201 -7.69 -3.13 -4.37
C GLN A 201 -8.47 -4.42 -4.11
N THR A 202 -8.85 -4.63 -2.86
CA THR A 202 -9.68 -5.76 -2.45
C THR A 202 -10.44 -5.38 -1.19
N PHE A 203 -11.36 -6.21 -0.73
CA PHE A 203 -12.11 -6.00 0.50
C PHE A 203 -11.68 -6.94 1.63
N GLN A 204 -12.03 -6.58 2.86
CA GLN A 204 -11.94 -7.40 4.05
C GLN A 204 -13.29 -7.47 4.76
N PHE A 205 -13.61 -8.66 5.26
CA PHE A 205 -14.60 -8.84 6.33
C PHE A 205 -13.86 -8.94 7.66
N HIS A 206 -14.43 -8.38 8.72
CA HIS A 206 -13.90 -8.50 10.08
C HIS A 206 -14.96 -9.15 10.97
N GLY A 207 -14.55 -9.86 12.02
CA GLY A 207 -15.49 -10.40 12.99
C GLY A 207 -16.24 -11.64 12.50
N VAL A 208 -15.63 -12.46 11.64
CA VAL A 208 -16.23 -13.72 11.22
C VAL A 208 -15.94 -14.76 12.31
N LEU A 209 -16.99 -15.29 12.93
CA LEU A 209 -16.86 -16.30 13.98
C LEU A 209 -16.54 -17.67 13.38
N LYS A 210 -15.92 -18.56 14.18
CA LYS A 210 -15.38 -19.84 13.75
C LYS A 210 -16.36 -20.70 12.94
N GLN A 211 -17.61 -20.79 13.39
CA GLN A 211 -18.69 -21.53 12.72
C GLN A 211 -19.05 -20.98 11.33
N ASN A 212 -18.77 -19.70 11.07
CA ASN A 212 -19.06 -19.05 9.78
C ASN A 212 -17.85 -19.05 8.83
N ILE A 213 -16.68 -19.55 9.25
CA ILE A 213 -15.47 -19.51 8.42
C ILE A 213 -15.61 -20.36 7.16
N LYS A 214 -15.98 -21.63 7.28
CA LYS A 214 -16.17 -22.49 6.11
C LYS A 214 -17.34 -22.01 5.22
N PRO A 215 -18.54 -21.67 5.77
CA PRO A 215 -19.61 -21.05 5.00
C PRO A 215 -19.20 -19.80 4.22
N MET A 216 -18.33 -18.95 4.80
CA MET A 216 -17.79 -17.77 4.13
C MET A 216 -17.00 -18.09 2.86
N HIS A 217 -16.13 -19.11 2.90
CA HIS A 217 -15.37 -19.52 1.72
C HIS A 217 -16.26 -20.13 0.64
N GLN A 218 -17.26 -20.94 1.03
CA GLN A 218 -18.27 -21.48 0.12
C GLN A 218 -19.12 -20.35 -0.49
N TRP A 219 -19.44 -19.32 0.29
CA TRP A 219 -20.15 -18.14 -0.18
C TRP A 219 -19.36 -17.37 -1.23
N LEU A 220 -18.08 -17.07 -0.96
CA LEU A 220 -17.19 -16.47 -1.96
C LEU A 220 -17.13 -17.32 -3.23
N HIS A 221 -17.00 -18.64 -3.09
CA HIS A 221 -16.91 -19.54 -4.23
C HIS A 221 -18.16 -19.49 -5.11
N LYS A 222 -19.37 -19.48 -4.51
CA LYS A 222 -20.64 -19.29 -5.23
C LYS A 222 -20.69 -17.98 -6.03
N LEU A 223 -19.99 -16.95 -5.56
CA LEU A 223 -19.86 -15.66 -6.26
C LEU A 223 -18.74 -15.65 -7.33
N GLY A 224 -18.02 -16.76 -7.51
CA GLY A 224 -16.83 -16.83 -8.37
C GLY A 224 -15.65 -16.04 -7.81
N LEU A 225 -15.54 -15.95 -6.48
CA LEU A 225 -14.46 -15.30 -5.75
C LEU A 225 -13.70 -16.33 -4.90
N ASP A 226 -12.48 -15.98 -4.50
CA ASP A 226 -11.68 -16.78 -3.56
C ASP A 226 -10.81 -15.88 -2.67
N SER A 227 -10.27 -16.46 -1.60
CA SER A 227 -9.32 -15.79 -0.71
C SER A 227 -7.92 -16.40 -0.78
N ILE A 228 -7.62 -17.16 -1.84
CA ILE A 228 -6.35 -17.87 -1.99
C ILE A 228 -5.23 -16.84 -2.08
N ALA A 229 -4.16 -17.05 -1.31
CA ALA A 229 -2.94 -16.23 -1.35
C ALA A 229 -3.11 -14.74 -1.02
N THR A 230 -4.18 -14.33 -0.34
CA THR A 230 -4.40 -12.91 0.04
C THR A 230 -3.69 -12.52 1.34
N ALA A 231 -3.15 -13.52 2.04
CA ALA A 231 -2.30 -13.40 3.21
C ALA A 231 -1.15 -14.45 3.14
N GLY A 232 -0.38 -14.66 4.22
CA GLY A 232 0.72 -15.64 4.20
C GLY A 232 1.96 -15.21 3.41
N ASP A 233 2.85 -16.18 3.16
CA ASP A 233 4.15 -16.04 2.48
C ASP A 233 4.07 -16.48 1.01
N VAL A 234 3.23 -15.76 0.26
CA VAL A 234 2.88 -15.98 -1.15
C VAL A 234 2.68 -14.64 -1.86
N ASN A 235 2.46 -14.64 -3.18
CA ASN A 235 2.07 -13.45 -3.93
C ASN A 235 0.69 -12.96 -3.47
N ARG A 236 0.63 -11.70 -3.02
CA ARG A 236 -0.60 -11.02 -2.61
C ARG A 236 -1.39 -10.54 -3.82
N ASN A 237 -2.56 -9.95 -3.56
CA ASN A 237 -3.39 -9.35 -4.61
C ASN A 237 -2.56 -8.47 -5.55
N VAL A 238 -2.64 -8.73 -6.86
CA VAL A 238 -1.92 -7.99 -7.89
C VAL A 238 -2.69 -6.71 -8.19
N LEU A 239 -2.04 -5.56 -8.01
CA LEU A 239 -2.68 -4.28 -8.27
C LEU A 239 -2.62 -3.96 -9.76
N CYS A 240 -3.58 -3.19 -10.24
CA CYS A 240 -3.56 -2.56 -11.55
C CYS A 240 -3.99 -1.10 -11.37
N THR A 241 -3.34 -0.13 -12.00
CA THR A 241 -3.85 1.26 -12.01
C THR A 241 -5.35 1.27 -12.30
N SER A 242 -6.14 1.87 -11.42
CA SER A 242 -7.61 1.80 -11.50
C SER A 242 -8.20 2.70 -12.58
N ASN A 243 -7.35 3.53 -13.22
CA ASN A 243 -7.74 4.63 -14.12
C ASN A 243 -8.71 4.15 -15.21
N PRO A 244 -9.98 4.57 -15.15
CA PRO A 244 -10.96 4.10 -16.10
C PRO A 244 -11.00 4.92 -17.40
N VAL A 245 -10.28 6.05 -17.48
CA VAL A 245 -10.35 6.97 -18.62
C VAL A 245 -9.68 6.38 -19.86
N GLU A 246 -8.49 5.80 -19.70
CA GLU A 246 -7.77 5.07 -20.76
C GLU A 246 -8.35 3.66 -20.90
N SER A 247 -9.63 3.57 -21.26
CA SER A 247 -10.42 2.33 -21.13
C SER A 247 -9.81 1.16 -21.89
N ARG A 248 -9.17 1.41 -23.03
CA ARG A 248 -8.48 0.37 -23.80
C ARG A 248 -7.21 -0.10 -23.10
N LEU A 249 -6.29 0.81 -22.77
CA LEU A 249 -5.01 0.47 -22.15
C LEU A 249 -5.22 -0.15 -20.77
N HIS A 250 -6.16 0.38 -19.99
CA HIS A 250 -6.58 -0.18 -18.71
C HIS A 250 -7.05 -1.64 -18.86
N ARG A 251 -7.87 -1.94 -19.87
CA ARG A 251 -8.32 -3.32 -20.11
C ARG A 251 -7.15 -4.25 -20.42
N GLU A 252 -6.23 -3.84 -21.30
CA GLU A 252 -5.04 -4.63 -21.64
C GLU A 252 -4.14 -4.85 -20.40
N ALA A 253 -3.87 -3.81 -19.62
CA ALA A 253 -3.10 -3.88 -18.38
C ALA A 253 -3.77 -4.72 -17.28
N TYR A 254 -5.09 -4.60 -17.12
CA TYR A 254 -5.88 -5.42 -16.20
C TYR A 254 -5.77 -6.92 -16.53
N GLU A 255 -5.90 -7.28 -17.81
CA GLU A 255 -5.74 -8.67 -18.23
C GLU A 255 -4.35 -9.22 -17.88
N TRP A 256 -3.31 -8.39 -17.98
CA TRP A 256 -1.97 -8.78 -17.50
C TRP A 256 -1.89 -8.92 -15.99
N ALA A 257 -2.46 -7.99 -15.21
CA ALA A 257 -2.51 -8.11 -13.75
C ALA A 257 -3.20 -9.40 -13.31
N LYS A 258 -4.28 -9.77 -14.00
CA LYS A 258 -5.03 -11.01 -13.80
C LYS A 258 -4.20 -12.25 -14.17
N LYS A 259 -3.59 -12.28 -15.36
CA LYS A 259 -2.68 -13.38 -15.78
C LYS A 259 -1.54 -13.57 -14.79
N ILE A 260 -0.89 -12.48 -14.35
CA ILE A 260 0.19 -12.53 -13.34
C ILE A 260 -0.35 -13.10 -12.01
N SER A 261 -1.52 -12.65 -11.56
CA SER A 261 -2.14 -13.17 -10.33
C SER A 261 -2.39 -14.68 -10.39
N GLU A 262 -2.90 -15.19 -11.51
CA GLU A 262 -3.23 -16.61 -11.68
C GLU A 262 -1.96 -17.45 -11.93
N HIS A 263 -0.98 -16.90 -12.64
CA HIS A 263 0.31 -17.53 -12.88
C HIS A 263 1.08 -17.79 -11.58
N LEU A 264 1.08 -16.82 -10.66
CA LEU A 264 1.76 -16.89 -9.36
C LEU A 264 0.90 -17.49 -8.23
N LEU A 265 -0.28 -18.01 -8.53
CA LEU A 265 -1.17 -18.62 -7.55
C LEU A 265 -0.61 -19.97 -7.07
N PRO A 266 -0.71 -20.31 -5.77
CA PRO A 266 -0.48 -21.66 -5.28
C PRO A 266 -1.26 -22.70 -6.09
N LYS A 267 -0.63 -23.83 -6.38
CA LYS A 267 -1.20 -24.92 -7.19
C LYS A 267 -1.70 -26.10 -6.33
N THR A 268 -1.46 -26.07 -5.02
CA THR A 268 -2.05 -27.01 -4.04
C THR A 268 -3.58 -26.98 -4.03
N ARG A 269 -4.19 -28.14 -3.77
CA ARG A 269 -5.64 -28.31 -3.62
C ARG A 269 -6.16 -28.09 -2.19
N ALA A 270 -5.28 -27.76 -1.24
CA ALA A 270 -5.64 -27.60 0.17
C ALA A 270 -6.85 -26.66 0.40
N TYR A 271 -6.95 -25.57 -0.37
CA TYR A 271 -8.10 -24.67 -0.27
C TYR A 271 -9.42 -25.37 -0.61
N ALA A 272 -9.49 -26.09 -1.73
CA ALA A 272 -10.71 -26.78 -2.13
C ALA A 272 -11.06 -27.93 -1.17
N GLU A 273 -10.05 -28.65 -0.68
CA GLU A 273 -10.24 -29.77 0.25
C GLU A 273 -10.78 -29.31 1.62
N ILE A 274 -10.24 -28.22 2.18
CA ILE A 274 -10.65 -27.74 3.50
C ILE A 274 -12.00 -27.00 3.41
N TRP A 275 -12.13 -26.09 2.43
CA TRP A 275 -13.20 -25.11 2.44
C TRP A 275 -14.37 -25.45 1.51
N LEU A 276 -14.14 -26.25 0.47
CA LEU A 276 -15.12 -26.57 -0.57
C LEU A 276 -15.44 -28.07 -0.62
N ASP A 277 -15.24 -28.79 0.49
CA ASP A 277 -15.57 -30.22 0.62
C ASP A 277 -14.94 -31.12 -0.44
N GLY A 278 -13.77 -30.71 -0.97
CA GLY A 278 -13.08 -31.46 -2.02
C GLY A 278 -13.80 -31.48 -3.36
N GLU A 279 -14.82 -30.62 -3.57
CA GLU A 279 -15.45 -30.42 -4.88
C GLU A 279 -14.36 -30.34 -5.97
N LYS A 280 -14.56 -31.06 -7.08
CA LYS A 280 -13.61 -31.15 -8.19
C LYS A 280 -13.58 -29.84 -8.97
N VAL A 281 -13.12 -28.78 -8.33
CA VAL A 281 -12.77 -27.52 -8.99
C VAL A 281 -11.27 -27.56 -9.21
N GLU A 282 -10.84 -27.72 -10.46
CA GLU A 282 -9.41 -27.75 -10.80
C GLU A 282 -8.73 -26.40 -10.54
N SER A 283 -9.46 -25.27 -10.68
CA SER A 283 -8.94 -23.94 -10.38
C SER A 283 -10.04 -22.86 -10.35
N THR A 284 -9.82 -21.77 -9.62
CA THR A 284 -10.56 -20.50 -9.81
C THR A 284 -9.89 -19.59 -10.84
N ALA A 285 -8.78 -20.02 -11.45
CA ALA A 285 -8.16 -19.33 -12.57
C ALA A 285 -9.07 -19.35 -13.80
N THR A 286 -9.05 -18.26 -14.56
CA THR A 286 -9.88 -18.07 -15.76
C THR A 286 -9.04 -17.80 -17.00
N THR A 287 -7.72 -17.75 -16.87
CA THR A 287 -6.76 -17.66 -17.97
C THR A 287 -6.13 -19.02 -18.25
N ALA A 288 -5.76 -19.25 -19.50
CA ALA A 288 -5.06 -20.47 -19.90
C ALA A 288 -3.72 -20.58 -19.13
N PRO A 289 -3.38 -21.77 -18.59
CA PRO A 289 -2.08 -21.97 -17.95
C PRO A 289 -0.95 -21.67 -18.94
N ALA A 290 -0.04 -20.78 -18.55
CA ALA A 290 1.19 -20.56 -19.30
C ALA A 290 2.22 -21.64 -18.96
N ALA A 291 3.00 -22.07 -19.96
CA ALA A 291 4.15 -22.93 -19.72
C ALA A 291 5.13 -22.25 -18.75
N LEU A 292 5.73 -23.05 -17.86
CA LEU A 292 6.77 -22.59 -16.96
C LEU A 292 8.13 -23.00 -17.50
N PRO A 293 9.08 -22.05 -17.66
CA PRO A 293 10.47 -22.39 -17.95
C PRO A 293 11.04 -23.35 -16.90
N ASP A 294 11.85 -24.32 -17.31
CA ASP A 294 12.44 -25.27 -16.35
C ASP A 294 13.38 -24.58 -15.35
N SER A 295 14.01 -23.50 -15.78
CA SER A 295 14.89 -22.62 -14.98
C SER A 295 14.20 -21.95 -13.79
N VAL A 296 12.87 -21.85 -13.76
CA VAL A 296 12.11 -21.26 -12.63
C VAL A 296 11.48 -22.31 -11.72
N ARG A 297 11.52 -23.60 -12.10
CA ARG A 297 10.87 -24.67 -11.34
C ARG A 297 11.49 -24.82 -9.95
N SER A 298 10.66 -25.14 -8.97
CA SER A 298 11.05 -25.37 -7.57
C SER A 298 11.57 -26.79 -7.31
N GLY A 299 11.28 -27.72 -8.23
CA GLY A 299 11.45 -29.16 -8.02
C GLY A 299 10.28 -29.84 -7.30
N ASP A 300 9.31 -29.07 -6.77
CA ASP A 300 8.08 -29.63 -6.18
C ASP A 300 7.01 -29.82 -7.26
N ALA A 301 6.44 -31.02 -7.34
CA ALA A 301 5.42 -31.36 -8.34
C ALA A 301 4.07 -30.68 -8.09
N THR A 302 3.73 -30.43 -6.82
CA THR A 302 2.47 -29.78 -6.42
C THR A 302 2.58 -28.27 -6.57
N GLU A 303 3.72 -27.67 -6.25
CA GLU A 303 3.97 -26.22 -6.25
C GLU A 303 5.17 -25.87 -7.15
N PRO A 304 5.02 -25.93 -8.48
CA PRO A 304 6.13 -25.84 -9.42
C PRO A 304 6.86 -24.50 -9.40
N VAL A 305 6.21 -23.41 -8.97
CA VAL A 305 6.86 -22.10 -8.80
C VAL A 305 7.24 -21.84 -7.35
N LEU A 306 6.34 -22.10 -6.39
CA LEU A 306 6.51 -21.67 -5.01
C LEU A 306 7.33 -22.65 -4.16
N GLY A 307 7.34 -23.94 -4.52
CA GLY A 307 7.95 -25.02 -3.75
C GLY A 307 7.18 -25.38 -2.48
N ALA A 308 7.54 -26.50 -1.85
CA ALA A 308 6.90 -26.99 -0.62
C ALA A 308 6.88 -25.96 0.53
N ASN A 309 7.89 -25.09 0.58
CA ASN A 309 8.03 -24.06 1.60
C ASN A 309 7.57 -22.68 1.15
N TYR A 310 6.91 -22.55 0.00
CA TYR A 310 6.43 -21.27 -0.54
C TYR A 310 7.52 -20.18 -0.53
N LEU A 311 7.16 -18.90 -0.41
CA LEU A 311 8.14 -17.81 -0.35
C LEU A 311 8.67 -17.60 1.08
N PRO A 312 9.84 -16.95 1.25
CA PRO A 312 10.35 -16.55 2.57
C PRO A 312 9.44 -15.56 3.29
N ARG A 313 8.76 -14.71 2.51
CA ARG A 313 7.81 -13.71 3.01
C ARG A 313 6.78 -13.36 1.94
N LYS A 314 5.70 -12.67 2.33
CA LYS A 314 4.70 -12.08 1.40
C LYS A 314 5.39 -11.38 0.21
N PHE A 315 4.88 -11.56 -0.99
CA PHE A 315 5.35 -10.90 -2.22
C PHE A 315 4.23 -10.03 -2.79
N LYS A 316 4.54 -8.85 -3.30
CA LYS A 316 3.54 -7.88 -3.77
C LYS A 316 3.86 -7.47 -5.18
N THR A 317 2.85 -7.55 -6.05
CA THR A 317 3.01 -7.23 -7.47
C THR A 317 2.05 -6.12 -7.89
N THR A 318 2.46 -5.28 -8.83
CA THR A 318 1.60 -4.25 -9.47
C THR A 318 1.79 -4.22 -10.98
N VAL A 319 0.73 -3.79 -11.67
CA VAL A 319 0.74 -3.27 -13.02
C VAL A 319 0.36 -1.79 -12.93
N VAL A 320 1.16 -0.92 -13.52
CA VAL A 320 1.05 0.54 -13.37
C VAL A 320 0.85 1.17 -14.74
N ILE A 321 -0.03 2.15 -14.88
CA ILE A 321 -0.22 2.90 -16.12
C ILE A 321 0.17 4.36 -15.88
N PRO A 322 1.35 4.81 -16.38
CA PRO A 322 1.74 6.21 -16.34
C PRO A 322 0.70 7.13 -17.00
N PRO A 323 0.51 8.37 -16.50
CA PRO A 323 1.29 9.02 -15.45
C PRO A 323 0.77 8.76 -14.03
N HIS A 324 -0.08 7.76 -13.83
CA HIS A 324 -0.67 7.44 -12.54
C HIS A 324 0.16 6.41 -11.76
N ASN A 325 0.50 6.74 -10.51
CA ASN A 325 1.11 5.83 -9.54
C ASN A 325 0.17 5.58 -8.34
N ASP A 326 -1.14 5.54 -8.60
CA ASP A 326 -2.19 5.26 -7.60
C ASP A 326 -1.93 3.95 -6.82
N VAL A 327 -1.35 2.96 -7.48
CA VAL A 327 -0.97 1.67 -6.89
C VAL A 327 0.28 1.73 -5.98
N ASP A 328 0.94 2.88 -5.88
CA ASP A 328 2.14 3.12 -5.07
C ASP A 328 3.24 2.06 -5.33
N LEU A 329 3.76 2.01 -6.55
CA LEU A 329 4.64 0.92 -7.01
C LEU A 329 5.83 0.66 -6.08
N HIS A 330 6.41 1.71 -5.50
CA HIS A 330 7.56 1.60 -4.60
C HIS A 330 7.23 0.88 -3.26
N ALA A 331 5.97 0.58 -2.98
CA ALA A 331 5.53 -0.25 -1.86
C ALA A 331 5.54 -1.76 -2.14
N ASN A 332 5.98 -2.18 -3.33
CA ASN A 332 5.79 -3.52 -3.88
C ASN A 332 7.11 -4.16 -4.34
N ASP A 333 7.14 -5.49 -4.35
CA ASP A 333 8.31 -6.28 -4.69
C ASP A 333 8.59 -6.29 -6.19
N LEU A 334 7.55 -6.36 -7.02
CA LEU A 334 7.62 -6.43 -8.47
C LEU A 334 6.58 -5.51 -9.10
N ASN A 335 6.98 -4.73 -10.08
CA ASN A 335 6.12 -3.74 -10.73
C ASN A 335 6.33 -3.80 -12.23
N PHE A 336 5.22 -3.79 -12.97
CA PHE A 336 5.19 -3.73 -14.42
C PHE A 336 4.58 -2.39 -14.83
N VAL A 337 5.42 -1.44 -15.25
CA VAL A 337 5.00 -0.11 -15.71
C VAL A 337 4.69 -0.21 -17.21
N ALA A 338 3.42 -0.04 -17.55
CA ALA A 338 2.90 -0.16 -18.91
C ALA A 338 3.56 0.84 -19.85
N ILE A 339 4.05 0.34 -20.99
CA ILE A 339 4.52 1.18 -22.07
C ILE A 339 3.56 1.04 -23.24
N GLU A 340 2.99 2.17 -23.63
CA GLU A 340 2.09 2.26 -24.76
C GLU A 340 2.84 2.64 -26.04
N GLU A 341 2.52 1.97 -27.14
CA GLU A 341 2.90 2.36 -28.50
C GLU A 341 1.67 2.29 -29.39
N ASN A 342 1.41 3.35 -30.17
CA ASN A 342 0.30 3.41 -31.14
C ASN A 342 -1.08 3.03 -30.55
N GLY A 343 -1.40 3.50 -29.33
CA GLY A 343 -2.70 3.24 -28.71
C GLY A 343 -2.86 1.83 -28.12
N ARG A 344 -1.76 1.08 -27.93
CA ARG A 344 -1.74 -0.30 -27.47
C ARG A 344 -0.59 -0.57 -26.52
N LEU A 345 -0.78 -1.55 -25.64
CA LEU A 345 0.28 -1.98 -24.74
C LEU A 345 1.37 -2.73 -25.52
N ALA A 346 2.61 -2.20 -25.51
CA ALA A 346 3.76 -2.80 -26.19
C ALA A 346 4.55 -3.75 -25.27
N GLY A 347 4.55 -3.47 -23.97
CA GLY A 347 5.33 -4.19 -22.98
C GLY A 347 5.38 -3.41 -21.67
N PHE A 348 6.37 -3.74 -20.84
CA PHE A 348 6.50 -3.15 -19.52
C PHE A 348 7.95 -2.84 -19.16
N ASN A 349 8.19 -1.68 -18.56
CA ASN A 349 9.36 -1.51 -17.70
C ASN A 349 9.13 -2.29 -16.40
N VAL A 350 10.19 -2.94 -15.91
CA VAL A 350 10.15 -3.77 -14.70
C VAL A 350 10.92 -3.07 -13.59
N LEU A 351 10.26 -2.86 -12.45
CA LEU A 351 10.88 -2.34 -11.23
C LEU A 351 10.74 -3.35 -10.08
N VAL A 352 11.83 -3.59 -9.34
CA VAL A 352 11.89 -4.64 -8.30
C VAL A 352 12.47 -4.10 -6.99
N GLY A 353 11.99 -4.62 -5.85
CA GLY A 353 12.65 -4.41 -4.55
C GLY A 353 12.10 -3.28 -3.68
N GLY A 354 10.87 -2.83 -3.92
CA GLY A 354 10.17 -1.90 -3.02
C GLY A 354 9.66 -2.58 -1.74
N GLY A 355 9.33 -1.76 -0.74
CA GLY A 355 8.60 -2.22 0.45
C GLY A 355 8.83 -1.38 1.70
N LEU A 356 7.79 -1.22 2.51
CA LEU A 356 7.70 -0.12 3.48
C LEU A 356 7.84 -0.50 4.95
N SER A 357 7.91 -1.78 5.27
CA SER A 357 7.90 -2.23 6.66
C SER A 357 9.25 -1.99 7.33
N MET A 358 9.23 -1.56 8.59
CA MET A 358 10.40 -1.50 9.45
C MET A 358 10.03 -1.91 10.87
N GLU A 359 11.01 -1.95 11.76
CA GLU A 359 10.83 -2.16 13.19
C GLU A 359 11.41 -0.96 13.94
N HIS A 360 10.65 -0.43 14.90
CA HIS A 360 11.09 0.72 15.70
C HIS A 360 12.42 0.42 16.39
N GLY A 361 13.40 1.32 16.23
CA GLY A 361 14.74 1.18 16.82
C GLY A 361 15.66 0.15 16.15
N ASN A 362 15.15 -0.68 15.22
CA ASN A 362 15.98 -1.67 14.52
C ASN A 362 16.54 -1.09 13.22
N ARG A 363 17.77 -0.56 13.32
CA ARG A 363 18.49 0.07 12.21
C ARG A 363 18.86 -0.88 11.06
N LYS A 364 18.71 -2.20 11.23
CA LYS A 364 18.87 -3.19 10.16
C LYS A 364 17.65 -3.29 9.25
N THR A 365 16.53 -2.69 9.65
CA THR A 365 15.30 -2.66 8.86
C THR A 365 15.03 -1.26 8.34
N TYR A 366 14.56 -1.14 7.11
CA TYR A 366 14.27 0.13 6.47
C TYR A 366 13.16 -0.05 5.42
N PRO A 367 12.35 0.99 5.16
CA PRO A 367 11.56 1.07 3.94
C PRO A 367 12.49 1.29 2.73
N ASN A 368 12.08 0.89 1.53
CA ASN A 368 12.86 1.11 0.31
C ASN A 368 11.95 1.32 -0.90
N THR A 369 12.46 2.04 -1.90
CA THR A 369 11.86 2.18 -3.22
C THR A 369 12.28 1.02 -4.13
N ALA A 370 11.42 0.65 -5.10
CA ALA A 370 11.79 -0.29 -6.15
C ALA A 370 12.83 0.30 -7.12
N ARG A 371 13.73 -0.55 -7.64
CA ARG A 371 14.81 -0.22 -8.58
C ARG A 371 14.45 -0.65 -10.01
N GLU A 372 14.90 0.09 -11.00
CA GLU A 372 14.60 -0.18 -12.41
C GLU A 372 15.51 -1.27 -12.99
N PHE A 373 14.94 -2.32 -13.57
CA PHE A 373 15.70 -3.42 -14.17
C PHE A 373 15.81 -3.31 -15.69
N GLY A 374 14.74 -2.85 -16.35
CA GLY A 374 14.69 -2.70 -17.81
C GLY A 374 13.32 -3.02 -18.39
N PHE A 375 13.23 -3.12 -19.70
CA PHE A 375 11.98 -3.37 -20.43
C PHE A 375 11.85 -4.84 -20.86
N VAL A 376 10.62 -5.37 -20.79
CA VAL A 376 10.23 -6.67 -21.37
C VAL A 376 9.04 -6.52 -22.30
N GLY A 377 9.07 -7.25 -23.42
CA GLY A 377 7.92 -7.40 -24.31
C GLY A 377 6.81 -8.23 -23.66
N LEU A 378 5.59 -8.13 -24.22
CA LEU A 378 4.41 -8.84 -23.71
C LEU A 378 4.59 -10.35 -23.59
N ASP A 379 5.35 -10.96 -24.51
CA ASP A 379 5.65 -12.39 -24.54
C ASP A 379 6.50 -12.86 -23.35
N LYS A 380 7.21 -11.94 -22.69
CA LYS A 380 8.11 -12.25 -21.56
C LYS A 380 7.59 -11.87 -20.18
N VAL A 381 6.38 -11.32 -20.08
CA VAL A 381 5.83 -10.82 -18.80
C VAL A 381 5.69 -11.93 -17.75
N LEU A 382 5.13 -13.09 -18.13
CA LEU A 382 4.93 -14.20 -17.20
C LEU A 382 6.26 -14.89 -16.85
N ASP A 383 7.13 -15.09 -17.84
CA ASP A 383 8.49 -15.60 -17.64
C ASP A 383 9.27 -14.71 -16.66
N CYS A 384 9.20 -13.38 -16.83
CA CYS A 384 9.81 -12.40 -15.94
C CYS A 384 9.22 -12.49 -14.52
N ALA A 385 7.89 -12.58 -14.40
CA ALA A 385 7.24 -12.68 -13.10
C ALA A 385 7.66 -13.94 -12.34
N ALA A 386 7.66 -15.09 -13.01
CA ALA A 386 8.12 -16.36 -12.44
C ALA A 386 9.61 -16.34 -12.12
N ALA A 387 10.44 -15.74 -12.98
CA ALA A 387 11.87 -15.59 -12.76
C ALA A 387 12.14 -14.80 -11.48
N VAL A 388 11.62 -13.58 -11.34
CA VAL A 388 11.80 -12.74 -10.14
C VAL A 388 11.30 -13.45 -8.87
N VAL A 389 10.12 -14.07 -8.93
CA VAL A 389 9.56 -14.81 -7.78
C VAL A 389 10.44 -16.01 -7.42
N SER A 390 10.96 -16.73 -8.42
CA SER A 390 11.82 -17.89 -8.18
C SER A 390 13.17 -17.47 -7.60
N VAL A 391 13.78 -16.37 -8.07
CA VAL A 391 15.02 -15.82 -7.46
C VAL A 391 14.75 -15.45 -6.01
N GLN A 392 13.64 -14.76 -5.72
CA GLN A 392 13.31 -14.41 -4.33
C GLN A 392 12.95 -15.64 -3.46
N ARG A 393 12.28 -16.65 -4.02
CA ARG A 393 12.01 -17.94 -3.34
C ARG A 393 13.31 -18.55 -2.87
N ASP A 394 14.30 -18.52 -3.74
CA ASP A 394 15.56 -19.20 -3.62
C ASP A 394 16.53 -18.42 -2.74
N TRP A 395 16.69 -17.13 -2.99
CA TRP A 395 17.71 -16.27 -2.39
C TRP A 395 17.21 -15.50 -1.16
N GLY A 396 15.90 -15.43 -0.92
CA GLY A 396 15.39 -14.66 0.21
C GLY A 396 15.71 -15.33 1.54
N ASN A 397 16.10 -14.53 2.54
CA ASN A 397 16.47 -15.03 3.87
C ASN A 397 15.29 -15.76 4.54
N ARG A 398 15.49 -17.01 4.95
CA ARG A 398 14.49 -17.86 5.60
C ARG A 398 14.74 -18.07 7.11
N SER A 399 15.90 -17.63 7.59
CA SER A 399 16.31 -17.71 9.00
C SER A 399 15.77 -16.50 9.78
N ASP A 400 15.86 -15.29 9.22
CA ASP A 400 15.28 -14.07 9.79
C ASP A 400 14.18 -13.47 8.90
N ARG A 401 12.94 -13.59 9.35
CA ARG A 401 11.75 -13.06 8.68
C ARG A 401 11.75 -11.55 8.52
N LYS A 402 12.48 -10.81 9.37
CA LYS A 402 12.62 -9.34 9.29
C LYS A 402 13.52 -8.93 8.13
N ASN A 403 14.42 -9.82 7.69
CA ASN A 403 15.34 -9.66 6.57
C ASN A 403 14.92 -10.46 5.31
N ALA A 404 13.76 -11.12 5.34
CA ALA A 404 13.32 -12.04 4.28
C ALA A 404 12.77 -11.37 2.99
N LYS A 405 12.54 -10.06 2.99
CA LYS A 405 11.91 -9.34 1.86
C LYS A 405 12.91 -9.08 0.73
N THR A 406 12.41 -9.08 -0.52
CA THR A 406 13.18 -8.90 -1.77
C THR A 406 14.16 -7.75 -1.75
N ARG A 407 13.78 -6.61 -1.14
CA ARG A 407 14.68 -5.46 -0.97
C ARG A 407 15.99 -5.79 -0.26
N TYR A 408 15.92 -6.62 0.79
CA TYR A 408 17.11 -7.03 1.54
C TYR A 408 17.91 -8.08 0.77
N THR A 409 17.24 -8.93 -0.01
CA THR A 409 17.91 -9.86 -0.94
C THR A 409 18.75 -9.08 -1.95
N ILE A 410 18.16 -8.06 -2.60
CA ILE A 410 18.84 -7.20 -3.57
C ILE A 410 20.03 -6.49 -2.92
N GLU A 411 19.86 -5.88 -1.75
CA GLU A 411 20.98 -5.24 -1.05
C GLU A 411 22.11 -6.22 -0.71
N ARG A 412 21.78 -7.44 -0.31
CA ARG A 412 22.77 -8.44 0.08
C ARG A 412 23.60 -8.94 -1.11
N VAL A 413 22.95 -9.19 -2.25
CA VAL A 413 23.57 -9.83 -3.41
C VAL A 413 24.12 -8.84 -4.43
N GLY A 414 23.68 -7.59 -4.37
CA GLY A 414 23.92 -6.57 -5.38
C GLY A 414 22.89 -6.62 -6.50
N GLU A 415 22.48 -5.44 -6.95
CA GLU A 415 21.44 -5.27 -7.98
C GLU A 415 21.78 -5.97 -9.30
N GLN A 416 23.00 -5.77 -9.82
CA GLN A 416 23.42 -6.37 -11.09
C GLN A 416 23.46 -7.90 -11.01
N THR A 417 23.86 -8.46 -9.87
CA THR A 417 23.82 -9.91 -9.61
C THR A 417 22.39 -10.44 -9.65
N PHE A 418 21.45 -9.72 -9.03
CA PHE A 418 20.04 -10.09 -9.02
C PHE A 418 19.43 -10.00 -10.43
N ILE A 419 19.72 -8.94 -11.19
CA ILE A 419 19.27 -8.76 -12.58
C ILE A 419 19.79 -9.92 -13.44
N ALA A 420 21.08 -10.23 -13.39
CA ALA A 420 21.69 -11.29 -14.18
C ALA A 420 21.05 -12.66 -13.92
N GLU A 421 20.71 -12.98 -12.66
CA GLU A 421 20.01 -14.22 -12.34
C GLU A 421 18.57 -14.24 -12.85
N VAL A 422 17.85 -13.11 -12.74
CA VAL A 422 16.49 -13.01 -13.31
C VAL A 422 16.51 -13.23 -14.81
N GLU A 423 17.44 -12.60 -15.53
CA GLU A 423 17.61 -12.77 -16.97
C GLU A 423 17.93 -14.22 -17.34
N ARG A 424 18.84 -14.86 -16.58
CA ARG A 424 19.19 -16.27 -16.77
C ARG A 424 17.96 -17.18 -16.61
N ARG A 425 17.13 -16.93 -15.60
CA ARG A 425 15.91 -17.73 -15.36
C ARG A 425 14.78 -17.42 -16.33
N MET A 426 14.64 -16.17 -16.75
CA MET A 426 13.68 -15.74 -17.77
C MET A 426 14.06 -16.27 -19.16
N GLY A 427 15.34 -16.58 -19.39
CA GLY A 427 15.86 -16.99 -20.70
C GLY A 427 15.93 -15.84 -21.70
N ALA A 428 15.94 -14.59 -21.22
CA ALA A 428 16.04 -13.38 -22.03
C ALA A 428 16.72 -12.27 -21.23
N LYS A 429 17.34 -11.32 -21.94
CA LYS A 429 17.90 -10.10 -21.35
C LYS A 429 16.84 -9.01 -21.23
N PHE A 430 16.93 -8.18 -20.21
CA PHE A 430 16.15 -6.95 -20.16
C PHE A 430 16.61 -6.02 -21.29
N GLN A 431 15.65 -5.39 -21.96
CA GLN A 431 15.95 -4.31 -22.90
C GLN A 431 16.16 -3.00 -22.13
N ALA A 432 16.70 -1.99 -22.82
CA ALA A 432 16.81 -0.64 -22.25
C ALA A 432 15.44 -0.13 -21.77
N LEU A 433 15.44 0.57 -20.64
CA LEU A 433 14.24 1.22 -20.12
C LEU A 433 13.64 2.15 -21.16
N ARG A 434 12.31 2.16 -21.22
CA ARG A 434 11.57 3.12 -22.02
C ARG A 434 11.14 4.32 -21.17
N PRO A 435 11.06 5.55 -21.72
CA PRO A 435 10.69 6.71 -20.92
C PRO A 435 9.30 6.57 -20.29
N TYR A 436 9.17 7.01 -19.03
CA TYR A 436 7.89 7.16 -18.34
C TYR A 436 8.00 8.26 -17.28
N THR A 437 6.87 8.78 -16.81
CA THR A 437 6.82 9.77 -15.73
C THR A 437 5.55 9.58 -14.94
N PHE A 438 5.59 9.78 -13.63
CA PHE A 438 4.40 9.86 -12.79
C PHE A 438 4.16 11.30 -12.38
N THR A 439 2.88 11.70 -12.35
CA THR A 439 2.48 13.06 -11.94
C THR A 439 1.43 13.03 -10.83
N THR A 440 0.85 11.87 -10.53
CA THR A 440 -0.19 11.76 -9.52
C THR A 440 -0.29 10.35 -8.93
N ARG A 441 -0.82 10.28 -7.71
CA ARG A 441 -1.25 9.04 -7.05
C ARG A 441 -2.68 9.08 -6.52
N GLY A 442 -3.34 10.24 -6.61
CA GLY A 442 -4.69 10.42 -6.12
C GLY A 442 -5.71 9.77 -7.04
N ASP A 443 -6.86 9.42 -6.49
CA ASP A 443 -8.01 9.02 -7.30
C ASP A 443 -8.66 10.25 -7.95
N ARG A 444 -9.33 10.04 -9.07
CA ARG A 444 -10.14 11.07 -9.75
C ARG A 444 -11.55 11.07 -9.16
N ILE A 445 -11.74 11.73 -8.01
CA ILE A 445 -13.03 11.80 -7.30
C ILE A 445 -14.10 12.48 -8.19
N GLY A 446 -15.32 11.94 -8.16
CA GLY A 446 -16.43 12.43 -8.99
C GLY A 446 -16.51 11.76 -10.35
N TRP A 447 -17.23 12.41 -11.28
CA TRP A 447 -17.47 11.90 -12.63
C TRP A 447 -16.33 12.22 -13.59
N VAL A 448 -15.89 11.22 -14.33
CA VAL A 448 -15.03 11.36 -15.50
C VAL A 448 -15.61 10.59 -16.69
N GLU A 449 -15.43 11.11 -17.89
CA GLU A 449 -15.77 10.41 -19.13
C GLU A 449 -14.56 9.62 -19.62
N GLY A 450 -14.77 8.36 -20.02
CA GLY A 450 -13.75 7.49 -20.61
C GLY A 450 -13.73 7.54 -22.14
N GLU A 451 -12.67 6.97 -22.73
CA GLU A 451 -12.50 6.86 -24.18
C GLU A 451 -13.66 6.13 -24.88
N ASP A 452 -14.29 5.19 -24.18
CA ASP A 452 -15.43 4.39 -24.64
C ASP A 452 -16.78 5.13 -24.55
N LYS A 453 -16.77 6.43 -24.24
CA LYS A 453 -17.97 7.26 -24.01
C LYS A 453 -18.85 6.78 -22.85
N LYS A 454 -18.29 5.95 -21.96
CA LYS A 454 -18.89 5.67 -20.66
C LYS A 454 -18.36 6.65 -19.63
N TRP A 455 -19.07 6.71 -18.53
CA TRP A 455 -18.78 7.57 -17.39
C TRP A 455 -18.38 6.71 -16.19
N HIS A 456 -17.49 7.24 -15.38
CA HIS A 456 -16.97 6.58 -14.20
C HIS A 456 -17.11 7.53 -13.02
N LEU A 457 -17.83 7.09 -11.99
CA LEU A 457 -18.01 7.86 -10.75
C LEU A 457 -17.11 7.27 -9.68
N THR A 458 -16.06 8.00 -9.30
CA THR A 458 -15.26 7.62 -8.13
C THR A 458 -15.87 8.20 -6.87
N LEU A 459 -16.23 7.33 -5.93
CA LEU A 459 -16.79 7.65 -4.64
C LEU A 459 -15.67 7.68 -3.60
N PHE A 460 -15.48 8.82 -2.94
CA PHE A 460 -14.60 8.90 -1.78
C PHE A 460 -15.23 8.13 -0.60
N ILE A 461 -14.51 7.15 -0.06
CA ILE A 461 -14.93 6.37 1.09
C ILE A 461 -13.86 6.56 2.17
N GLU A 462 -14.19 7.29 3.22
CA GLU A 462 -13.26 7.56 4.31
C GLU A 462 -12.74 6.24 4.92
N ASN A 463 -11.42 6.06 4.87
CA ASN A 463 -10.73 4.82 5.23
C ASN A 463 -11.24 3.55 4.51
N GLY A 464 -11.95 3.65 3.40
CA GLY A 464 -12.58 2.51 2.76
C GLY A 464 -13.55 1.73 3.64
N ARG A 465 -14.08 2.33 4.71
CA ARG A 465 -15.05 1.68 5.59
C ARG A 465 -16.47 1.91 5.08
N ILE A 466 -17.10 0.84 4.61
CA ILE A 466 -18.48 0.87 4.13
C ILE A 466 -19.38 0.27 5.21
N ALA A 467 -20.16 1.16 5.80
CA ALA A 467 -21.13 0.87 6.84
C ALA A 467 -22.29 1.88 6.70
N ASP A 468 -23.43 1.58 7.32
CA ASP A 468 -24.48 2.57 7.46
C ASP A 468 -24.25 3.38 8.73
N TYR A 469 -24.05 4.69 8.57
CA TYR A 469 -23.95 5.65 9.66
C TYR A 469 -25.25 6.44 9.76
N LEU A 470 -25.51 7.04 10.93
CA LEU A 470 -26.65 7.95 11.10
C LEU A 470 -26.59 9.08 10.06
N GLY A 471 -27.60 9.17 9.20
CA GLY A 471 -27.68 10.15 8.10
C GLY A 471 -26.75 9.91 6.91
N ARG A 472 -25.93 8.85 6.91
CA ARG A 472 -25.05 8.45 5.80
C ARG A 472 -25.06 6.93 5.61
N PRO A 473 -26.14 6.35 5.07
CA PRO A 473 -26.27 4.91 4.86
C PRO A 473 -25.43 4.44 3.66
N LEU A 474 -24.10 4.50 3.76
CA LEU A 474 -23.17 4.22 2.65
C LEU A 474 -23.29 2.79 2.11
N LYS A 475 -23.44 1.81 3.01
CA LYS A 475 -23.54 0.39 2.65
C LYS A 475 -24.84 0.13 1.88
N THR A 476 -25.95 0.67 2.37
CA THR A 476 -27.23 0.63 1.66
C THR A 476 -27.17 1.37 0.32
N GLY A 477 -26.55 2.54 0.26
CA GLY A 477 -26.38 3.29 -1.00
C GLY A 477 -25.61 2.50 -2.06
N MET A 478 -24.53 1.83 -1.66
CA MET A 478 -23.77 0.95 -2.56
C MET A 478 -24.60 -0.24 -3.04
N ARG A 479 -25.42 -0.84 -2.17
CA ARG A 479 -26.36 -1.91 -2.53
C ARG A 479 -27.37 -1.43 -3.57
N GLU A 480 -27.95 -0.24 -3.41
CA GLU A 480 -28.92 0.32 -4.36
C GLU A 480 -28.29 0.66 -5.71
N ILE A 481 -27.05 1.17 -5.73
CA ILE A 481 -26.28 1.36 -6.97
C ILE A 481 -26.05 -0.01 -7.63
N ALA A 482 -25.62 -1.02 -6.89
CA ALA A 482 -25.32 -2.34 -7.41
C ALA A 482 -26.54 -3.02 -8.07
N LYS A 483 -27.76 -2.81 -7.54
CA LYS A 483 -29.00 -3.33 -8.14
C LYS A 483 -29.29 -2.82 -9.55
N ILE A 484 -28.82 -1.61 -9.88
CA ILE A 484 -29.15 -0.96 -11.17
C ILE A 484 -27.94 -0.81 -12.10
N HIS A 485 -26.73 -0.94 -11.58
CA HIS A 485 -25.50 -0.73 -12.34
C HIS A 485 -25.25 -1.87 -13.32
N LYS A 486 -24.84 -1.52 -14.54
CA LYS A 486 -24.65 -2.46 -15.66
C LYS A 486 -23.18 -2.72 -15.99
N GLY A 487 -22.27 -1.96 -15.38
CA GLY A 487 -20.83 -2.12 -15.56
C GLY A 487 -20.22 -2.92 -14.41
N ASP A 488 -19.03 -2.48 -13.96
CA ASP A 488 -18.31 -3.04 -12.82
C ASP A 488 -18.05 -1.98 -11.74
N PHE A 489 -17.64 -2.45 -10.56
CA PHE A 489 -17.01 -1.63 -9.54
C PHE A 489 -15.51 -1.88 -9.54
N ARG A 490 -14.72 -0.83 -9.28
CA ARG A 490 -13.26 -0.92 -9.14
C ARG A 490 -12.82 -0.39 -7.80
N LEU A 491 -12.28 -1.25 -6.94
CA LEU A 491 -11.73 -0.89 -5.65
C LEU A 491 -10.35 -0.28 -5.87
N THR A 492 -10.14 0.96 -5.44
CA THR A 492 -8.89 1.67 -5.72
C THR A 492 -7.81 1.35 -4.71
N ALA A 493 -6.57 1.66 -5.08
CA ALA A 493 -5.44 1.55 -4.17
C ALA A 493 -5.46 2.62 -3.06
N ASN A 494 -6.34 3.62 -3.13
CA ASN A 494 -6.57 4.63 -2.11
C ASN A 494 -7.81 4.35 -1.24
N GLN A 495 -8.31 3.11 -1.26
CA GLN A 495 -9.43 2.63 -0.42
C GLN A 495 -10.79 3.21 -0.84
N ASN A 496 -10.91 3.75 -2.06
CA ASN A 496 -12.16 4.23 -2.63
C ASN A 496 -12.77 3.20 -3.58
N LEU A 497 -13.90 3.57 -4.20
CA LEU A 497 -14.62 2.73 -5.15
C LEU A 497 -15.06 3.53 -6.38
N ILE A 498 -14.82 2.97 -7.56
CA ILE A 498 -15.28 3.53 -8.84
C ILE A 498 -16.51 2.74 -9.31
N VAL A 499 -17.61 3.44 -9.58
CA VAL A 499 -18.75 2.93 -10.35
C VAL A 499 -18.44 3.15 -11.82
N ALA A 500 -17.91 2.12 -12.48
CA ALA A 500 -17.30 2.25 -13.80
C ALA A 500 -18.23 1.73 -14.93
N GLY A 501 -18.18 2.38 -16.10
CA GLY A 501 -18.92 1.95 -17.28
C GLY A 501 -20.38 2.43 -17.29
N VAL A 502 -20.67 3.54 -16.60
CA VAL A 502 -22.02 4.12 -16.52
C VAL A 502 -22.36 4.79 -17.85
N SER A 503 -23.52 4.48 -18.41
CA SER A 503 -23.96 5.16 -19.63
C SER A 503 -24.41 6.60 -19.33
N ALA A 504 -24.30 7.52 -20.28
CA ALA A 504 -24.69 8.92 -20.10
C ALA A 504 -26.14 9.08 -19.55
N ARG A 505 -27.07 8.23 -20.02
CA ARG A 505 -28.47 8.20 -19.55
C ARG A 505 -28.64 7.75 -18.09
N ASP A 506 -27.70 6.97 -17.55
CA ASP A 506 -27.81 6.39 -16.21
C ASP A 506 -27.11 7.28 -15.14
N LYS A 507 -26.30 8.27 -15.54
CA LYS A 507 -25.54 9.16 -14.63
C LYS A 507 -26.40 9.79 -13.54
N ALA A 508 -27.47 10.48 -13.94
CA ALA A 508 -28.34 11.20 -13.01
C ALA A 508 -29.00 10.25 -11.99
N LYS A 509 -29.34 9.02 -12.41
CA LYS A 509 -29.93 8.01 -11.52
C LYS A 509 -28.92 7.52 -10.50
N ILE A 510 -27.69 7.21 -10.92
CA ILE A 510 -26.60 6.75 -10.04
C ILE A 510 -26.22 7.87 -9.06
N GLU A 511 -26.03 9.10 -9.53
CA GLU A 511 -25.67 10.23 -8.68
C GLU A 511 -26.74 10.54 -7.64
N ARG A 512 -28.02 10.48 -8.02
CA ARG A 512 -29.12 10.67 -7.07
C ARG A 512 -29.06 9.67 -5.92
N ILE A 513 -28.79 8.40 -6.20
CA ILE A 513 -28.63 7.37 -5.15
C ILE A 513 -27.40 7.68 -4.30
N ALA A 514 -26.26 7.98 -4.94
CA ALA A 514 -25.02 8.26 -4.25
C ALA A 514 -25.14 9.47 -3.29
N ARG A 515 -25.75 10.57 -3.73
CA ARG A 515 -26.01 11.75 -2.88
C ARG A 515 -27.01 11.44 -1.76
N ALA A 516 -28.13 10.78 -2.07
CA ALA A 516 -29.17 10.46 -1.08
C ALA A 516 -28.66 9.58 0.07
N HIS A 517 -27.60 8.80 -0.16
CA HIS A 517 -27.02 7.90 0.84
C HIS A 517 -25.69 8.43 1.43
N GLY A 518 -25.26 9.64 1.06
CA GLY A 518 -24.05 10.27 1.59
C GLY A 518 -22.73 9.74 1.00
N LEU A 519 -22.78 8.99 -0.11
CA LEU A 519 -21.60 8.53 -0.86
C LEU A 519 -20.95 9.67 -1.67
N ILE A 520 -21.71 10.72 -1.97
CA ILE A 520 -21.19 12.00 -2.46
C ILE A 520 -21.55 13.06 -1.43
N SER A 521 -20.53 13.81 -0.99
CA SER A 521 -20.68 14.94 -0.08
C SER A 521 -19.82 16.10 -0.57
N ASP A 522 -20.41 17.29 -0.68
CA ASP A 522 -19.71 18.48 -1.16
C ASP A 522 -18.75 19.08 -0.10
N GLY A 523 -18.76 18.54 1.13
CA GLY A 523 -17.88 18.95 2.23
C GLY A 523 -16.54 18.20 2.30
N ILE A 524 -16.25 17.30 1.35
CA ILE A 524 -14.98 16.57 1.32
C ILE A 524 -13.88 17.49 0.75
N THR A 525 -12.82 17.70 1.53
CA THR A 525 -11.66 18.53 1.13
C THR A 525 -10.65 17.74 0.32
N ARG A 526 -9.83 18.43 -0.49
CA ARG A 526 -8.69 17.83 -1.21
C ARG A 526 -7.70 17.15 -0.27
N GLN A 527 -7.48 17.73 0.91
CA GLN A 527 -6.65 17.14 1.94
C GLN A 527 -7.20 15.77 2.40
N ARG A 528 -8.51 15.67 2.62
CA ARG A 528 -9.16 14.41 3.03
C ARG A 528 -9.12 13.36 1.93
N GLU A 529 -9.31 13.74 0.66
CA GLU A 529 -9.17 12.83 -0.49
C GLU A 529 -7.77 12.21 -0.60
N ASN A 530 -6.74 12.93 -0.16
CA ASN A 530 -5.34 12.50 -0.20
C ASN A 530 -4.81 12.00 1.15
N SER A 531 -5.71 11.71 2.08
CA SER A 531 -5.40 11.17 3.40
C SER A 531 -5.77 9.68 3.50
N MET A 532 -4.94 8.86 4.15
CA MET A 532 -5.20 7.43 4.28
C MET A 532 -4.67 6.83 5.57
N ALA A 533 -5.43 5.93 6.19
CA ALA A 533 -4.97 5.14 7.33
C ALA A 533 -5.11 3.63 7.12
N CYS A 534 -4.33 2.87 7.90
CA CYS A 534 -4.54 1.43 8.07
C CYS A 534 -5.65 1.16 9.10
N VAL A 535 -6.17 -0.08 9.13
CA VAL A 535 -7.20 -0.50 10.10
C VAL A 535 -6.79 -0.23 11.55
N ALA A 536 -5.61 -0.68 11.97
CA ALA A 536 -5.14 -0.61 13.36
C ALA A 536 -6.14 -1.22 14.36
N LEU A 537 -6.40 -0.56 15.49
CA LEU A 537 -7.37 -1.00 16.48
C LEU A 537 -8.82 -0.93 15.93
N PRO A 538 -9.74 -1.77 16.42
CA PRO A 538 -9.55 -2.77 17.49
C PRO A 538 -9.06 -4.13 17.00
N THR A 539 -9.12 -4.43 15.71
CA THR A 539 -8.95 -5.80 15.21
C THR A 539 -7.50 -6.18 14.87
N CYS A 540 -6.61 -5.22 14.62
CA CYS A 540 -5.23 -5.55 14.28
C CYS A 540 -4.46 -6.00 15.54
N PRO A 541 -3.91 -7.24 15.58
CA PRO A 541 -3.15 -7.71 16.73
C PRO A 541 -1.78 -7.03 16.89
N LEU A 542 -1.34 -6.29 15.87
CA LEU A 542 -0.03 -5.62 15.83
C LEU A 542 -0.12 -4.11 16.08
N ALA A 543 -1.32 -3.54 16.24
CA ALA A 543 -1.49 -2.10 16.42
C ALA A 543 -0.94 -1.64 17.78
N MET A 544 -0.15 -0.58 17.75
CA MET A 544 0.41 0.12 18.91
C MET A 544 -0.37 1.40 19.22
N ALA A 545 -0.90 2.06 18.20
CA ALA A 545 -1.75 3.24 18.28
C ALA A 545 -2.97 3.10 17.35
N GLU A 546 -3.93 4.01 17.49
CA GLU A 546 -5.04 4.18 16.55
C GLU A 546 -4.53 4.59 15.16
N ALA A 547 -5.35 4.38 14.13
CA ALA A 547 -5.10 4.93 12.80
C ALA A 547 -6.41 5.26 12.09
N GLU A 548 -7.19 4.24 11.70
CA GLU A 548 -8.49 4.42 11.02
C GLU A 548 -9.47 5.25 11.85
N ARG A 549 -9.59 4.97 13.15
CA ARG A 549 -10.48 5.71 14.06
C ARG A 549 -9.97 7.09 14.44
N PHE A 550 -8.68 7.33 14.27
CA PHE A 550 -8.00 8.59 14.57
C PHE A 550 -8.05 9.57 13.39
N LEU A 551 -7.90 9.06 12.16
CA LEU A 551 -7.73 9.87 10.96
C LEU A 551 -8.84 10.91 10.72
N PRO A 552 -10.15 10.61 10.87
CA PRO A 552 -11.20 11.57 10.50
C PRO A 552 -11.13 12.88 11.28
N ALA A 553 -10.90 12.80 12.60
CA ALA A 553 -10.75 13.95 13.48
C ALA A 553 -9.44 14.69 13.21
N PHE A 554 -8.32 13.95 13.11
CA PHE A 554 -7.01 14.51 12.85
C PHE A 554 -6.95 15.29 11.53
N VAL A 555 -7.50 14.72 10.45
CA VAL A 555 -7.60 15.40 9.15
C VAL A 555 -8.49 16.64 9.24
N GLY A 556 -9.55 16.62 10.07
CA GLY A 556 -10.37 17.81 10.32
C GLY A 556 -9.59 18.96 10.98
N HIS A 557 -8.66 18.66 11.89
CA HIS A 557 -7.74 19.66 12.44
C HIS A 557 -6.78 20.19 11.37
N VAL A 558 -6.21 19.31 10.54
CA VAL A 558 -5.33 19.71 9.42
C VAL A 558 -6.10 20.55 8.39
N ASP A 559 -7.35 20.21 8.06
CA ASP A 559 -8.23 21.00 7.20
C ASP A 559 -8.39 22.43 7.75
N GLY A 560 -8.60 22.57 9.07
CA GLY A 560 -8.68 23.88 9.73
C GLY A 560 -7.40 24.70 9.62
N ILE A 561 -6.24 24.06 9.78
CA ILE A 561 -4.92 24.71 9.59
C ILE A 561 -4.74 25.14 8.13
N MET A 562 -5.01 24.25 7.17
CA MET A 562 -4.91 24.54 5.74
C MET A 562 -5.83 25.72 5.35
N ALA A 563 -7.06 25.73 5.87
CA ALA A 563 -8.02 26.81 5.61
C ALA A 563 -7.56 28.16 6.16
N ALA A 564 -6.97 28.19 7.37
CA ALA A 564 -6.44 29.41 7.98
C ALA A 564 -5.32 30.07 7.14
N HIS A 565 -4.65 29.29 6.29
CA HIS A 565 -3.58 29.75 5.39
C HIS A 565 -4.00 29.81 3.92
N GLY A 566 -5.30 29.71 3.61
CA GLY A 566 -5.80 29.84 2.23
C GLY A 566 -5.47 28.64 1.32
N LEU A 567 -5.15 27.47 1.90
CA LEU A 567 -4.73 26.26 1.19
C LEU A 567 -5.88 25.26 0.99
N THR A 568 -7.13 25.69 0.97
CA THR A 568 -8.30 24.79 0.83
C THR A 568 -8.35 24.06 -0.52
N GLY A 569 -7.76 24.63 -1.57
CA GLY A 569 -7.61 24.01 -2.89
C GLY A 569 -6.40 23.08 -3.01
N GLU A 570 -5.57 23.00 -1.96
CA GLU A 570 -4.33 22.23 -1.93
C GLU A 570 -4.46 20.96 -1.11
N HIS A 571 -3.44 20.11 -1.19
CA HIS A 571 -3.33 18.92 -0.35
C HIS A 571 -1.88 18.57 -0.04
N ILE A 572 -1.74 17.84 1.06
CA ILE A 572 -0.54 17.14 1.48
C ILE A 572 -0.90 15.65 1.53
N VAL A 573 -0.10 14.79 0.91
CA VAL A 573 -0.28 13.34 1.04
C VAL A 573 0.01 12.94 2.49
N LEU A 574 -1.05 12.77 3.26
CA LEU A 574 -1.01 12.52 4.70
C LEU A 574 -1.43 11.08 5.00
N ARG A 575 -0.59 10.33 5.70
CA ARG A 575 -0.89 8.92 5.99
C ARG A 575 -0.65 8.56 7.44
N VAL A 576 -1.45 7.64 7.96
CA VAL A 576 -1.35 7.17 9.35
C VAL A 576 -1.28 5.64 9.42
N ASN A 577 -0.33 5.15 10.21
CA ASN A 577 -0.16 3.75 10.56
C ASN A 577 -0.26 3.56 12.07
N GLY A 578 -0.91 2.49 12.51
CA GLY A 578 -0.94 2.14 13.93
C GLY A 578 0.34 1.45 14.44
N CYS A 579 1.28 1.07 13.57
CA CYS A 579 2.54 0.39 13.91
C CYS A 579 3.56 0.49 12.73
N PRO A 580 4.84 0.13 12.88
CA PRO A 580 5.87 0.34 11.84
C PRO A 580 5.82 -0.64 10.65
N ASN A 581 4.81 -1.52 10.58
CA ASN A 581 4.64 -2.47 9.48
C ASN A 581 4.32 -1.83 8.11
N GLY A 582 3.92 -0.55 8.08
CA GLY A 582 3.78 0.18 6.82
C GLY A 582 2.46 -0.02 6.07
N CYS A 583 1.40 -0.54 6.70
CA CYS A 583 0.17 -0.96 6.01
C CYS A 583 -0.53 0.18 5.24
N GLY A 584 -0.72 1.34 5.86
CA GLY A 584 -1.26 2.58 5.30
C GLY A 584 -0.25 3.38 4.48
N ARG A 585 0.90 2.79 4.11
CA ARG A 585 1.90 3.39 3.19
C ARG A 585 2.45 4.76 3.62
N THR A 586 2.63 4.96 4.93
CA THR A 586 3.22 6.19 5.52
C THR A 586 4.63 6.50 5.03
N MET A 587 5.43 5.47 4.74
CA MET A 587 6.81 5.64 4.26
C MET A 587 6.89 6.02 2.77
N LEU A 588 5.80 6.52 2.19
CA LEU A 588 5.73 7.17 0.86
C LEU A 588 4.85 8.43 0.93
N ALA A 589 4.55 8.92 2.13
CA ALA A 589 3.73 10.10 2.35
C ALA A 589 4.59 11.36 2.39
N GLU A 590 4.03 12.51 2.05
CA GLU A 590 4.67 13.80 2.36
C GLU A 590 4.72 14.01 3.86
N ILE A 591 3.63 13.67 4.57
CA ILE A 591 3.58 13.59 6.05
C ILE A 591 3.09 12.19 6.46
N GLY A 592 3.91 11.49 7.24
CA GLY A 592 3.63 10.14 7.73
C GLY A 592 3.61 10.05 9.25
N LEU A 593 2.53 9.50 9.82
CA LEU A 593 2.44 9.21 11.26
C LEU A 593 2.54 7.70 11.49
N VAL A 594 3.53 7.25 12.25
CA VAL A 594 3.74 5.83 12.57
C VAL A 594 3.56 5.59 14.06
N GLY A 595 2.50 4.90 14.44
CA GLY A 595 2.15 4.58 15.82
C GLY A 595 3.26 3.86 16.55
N LYS A 596 3.53 4.31 17.78
CA LYS A 596 4.57 3.77 18.67
C LYS A 596 4.01 3.34 20.02
N ALA A 597 2.97 4.02 20.51
CA ALA A 597 2.24 3.70 21.73
C ALA A 597 0.82 4.31 21.66
N PRO A 598 -0.11 3.98 22.58
CA PRO A 598 -1.44 4.58 22.60
C PRO A 598 -1.37 6.12 22.57
N GLY A 599 -1.98 6.72 21.55
CA GLY A 599 -1.98 8.18 21.36
C GLY A 599 -0.64 8.82 20.97
N ARG A 600 0.40 8.01 20.65
CA ARG A 600 1.74 8.51 20.30
C ARG A 600 2.26 7.97 18.97
N TYR A 601 2.84 8.87 18.17
CA TYR A 601 3.31 8.58 16.82
C TYR A 601 4.73 9.13 16.60
N ASN A 602 5.47 8.45 15.74
CA ASN A 602 6.64 9.03 15.08
C ASN A 602 6.17 9.84 13.87
N LEU A 603 6.61 11.09 13.76
CA LEU A 603 6.32 11.99 12.65
C LEU A 603 7.44 11.92 11.61
N TYR A 604 7.08 11.57 10.38
CA TYR A 604 7.97 11.51 9.22
C TYR A 604 7.56 12.58 8.21
N THR A 605 8.54 13.19 7.53
CA THR A 605 8.30 14.17 6.46
C THR A 605 9.32 14.06 5.33
N GLY A 606 9.07 14.72 4.20
CA GLY A 606 10.00 14.78 3.07
C GLY A 606 9.81 13.71 1.99
N GLY A 607 8.67 13.00 1.98
CA GLY A 607 8.22 12.30 0.78
C GLY A 607 7.81 13.28 -0.33
N ASN A 608 7.16 12.83 -1.39
CA ASN A 608 6.64 13.68 -2.46
C ASN A 608 5.28 13.20 -2.96
N ARG A 609 4.62 13.99 -3.82
CA ARG A 609 3.26 13.72 -4.30
C ARG A 609 3.17 12.45 -5.14
N GLU A 610 4.20 12.12 -5.90
CA GLU A 610 4.29 10.96 -6.79
C GLU A 610 4.67 9.67 -6.05
N GLY A 611 5.14 9.76 -4.80
CA GLY A 611 5.46 8.60 -3.98
C GLY A 611 6.74 7.90 -4.37
N THR A 612 7.74 8.66 -4.81
CA THR A 612 9.04 8.16 -5.26
C THR A 612 10.15 8.42 -4.24
N ARG A 613 9.87 9.11 -3.13
CA ARG A 613 10.83 9.37 -2.04
C ARG A 613 10.32 8.89 -0.67
N ILE A 614 11.22 8.27 0.09
CA ILE A 614 10.97 7.85 1.48
C ILE A 614 11.07 9.09 2.40
N PRO A 615 10.09 9.34 3.28
CA PRO A 615 10.18 10.42 4.26
C PRO A 615 11.10 10.04 5.43
N ARG A 616 11.82 11.03 5.98
CA ARG A 616 12.74 10.87 7.12
C ARG A 616 12.00 11.08 8.43
N LEU A 617 12.47 10.40 9.49
CA LEU A 617 11.97 10.63 10.86
C LEU A 617 12.31 12.05 11.28
N TYR A 618 11.30 12.89 11.53
CA TYR A 618 11.49 14.24 12.05
C TYR A 618 11.46 14.26 13.58
N LYS A 619 10.43 13.66 14.20
CA LYS A 619 10.29 13.63 15.66
C LYS A 619 9.68 12.32 16.13
N GLU A 620 10.25 11.75 17.16
CA GLU A 620 9.87 10.44 17.69
C GLU A 620 8.86 10.56 18.83
N ASN A 621 7.89 9.63 18.87
CA ASN A 621 7.04 9.38 20.03
C ASN A 621 6.26 10.59 20.56
N ILE A 622 5.61 11.36 19.71
CA ILE A 622 4.86 12.57 20.07
C ILE A 622 3.34 12.37 20.01
N THR A 623 2.62 13.20 20.74
CA THR A 623 1.15 13.20 20.83
C THR A 623 0.51 14.01 19.69
N GLU A 624 -0.80 13.83 19.48
CA GLU A 624 -1.55 14.61 18.49
C GLU A 624 -1.40 16.13 18.66
N PRO A 625 -1.54 16.73 19.86
CA PRO A 625 -1.35 18.18 20.02
C PRO A 625 0.04 18.68 19.60
N GLU A 626 1.09 17.94 19.97
CA GLU A 626 2.47 18.25 19.57
C GLU A 626 2.64 18.16 18.05
N ILE A 627 1.99 17.18 17.40
CA ILE A 627 2.01 17.03 15.94
C ILE A 627 1.32 18.24 15.29
N LEU A 628 0.11 18.60 15.75
CA LEU A 628 -0.66 19.71 15.17
C LEU A 628 0.05 21.06 15.30
N GLU A 629 0.76 21.31 16.40
CA GLU A 629 1.59 22.51 16.58
C GLU A 629 2.73 22.59 15.56
N ILE A 630 3.42 21.46 15.32
CA ILE A 630 4.45 21.34 14.28
C ILE A 630 3.84 21.58 12.90
N LEU A 631 2.71 20.94 12.59
CA LEU A 631 2.05 21.08 11.29
C LEU A 631 1.55 22.50 11.04
N ALA A 632 1.01 23.18 12.06
CA ALA A 632 0.59 24.57 11.93
C ALA A 632 1.76 25.47 11.51
N THR A 633 2.93 25.30 12.12
CA THR A 633 4.14 26.04 11.76
C THR A 633 4.59 25.74 10.33
N TRP A 634 4.66 24.45 9.98
CA TRP A 634 5.09 24.02 8.65
C TRP A 634 4.16 24.45 7.52
N ILE A 635 2.84 24.36 7.73
CA ILE A 635 1.84 24.71 6.73
C ILE A 635 1.81 26.23 6.54
N ALA A 636 1.96 27.01 7.62
CA ALA A 636 2.10 28.47 7.53
C ALA A 636 3.31 28.87 6.68
N ASP A 637 4.45 28.20 6.89
CA ASP A 637 5.69 28.43 6.16
C ASP A 637 5.57 28.02 4.68
N TRP A 638 4.99 26.84 4.42
CA TRP A 638 4.70 26.36 3.06
C TRP A 638 3.78 27.32 2.30
N ALA A 639 2.73 27.84 2.94
CA ALA A 639 1.81 28.78 2.31
C ALA A 639 2.51 30.07 1.83
N GLN A 640 3.54 30.52 2.56
CA GLN A 640 4.24 31.79 2.28
C GLN A 640 5.42 31.62 1.33
N HIS A 641 6.14 30.49 1.41
CA HIS A 641 7.47 30.36 0.80
C HIS A 641 7.59 29.22 -0.22
N ARG A 642 6.49 28.56 -0.59
CA ARG A 642 6.49 27.55 -1.65
C ARG A 642 6.67 28.16 -3.04
N ASN A 643 7.34 27.42 -3.91
CA ASN A 643 7.33 27.72 -5.34
C ASN A 643 5.94 27.39 -5.93
N PRO A 644 5.59 27.93 -7.11
CA PRO A 644 4.38 27.53 -7.82
C PRO A 644 4.32 26.00 -7.99
N GLU A 645 3.16 25.41 -7.69
CA GLU A 645 2.87 23.97 -7.81
C GLU A 645 3.70 23.03 -6.91
N GLU A 646 4.57 23.56 -6.04
CA GLU A 646 5.40 22.77 -5.15
C GLU A 646 4.58 22.07 -4.04
N GLY A 647 4.65 20.74 -4.01
CA GLY A 647 4.10 19.92 -2.94
C GLY A 647 4.84 20.15 -1.61
N PHE A 648 4.14 19.95 -0.49
CA PHE A 648 4.69 20.18 0.84
C PHE A 648 5.96 19.34 1.11
N GLY A 649 6.01 18.11 0.63
CA GLY A 649 7.15 17.23 0.88
C GLY A 649 8.43 17.65 0.16
N ASP A 650 8.32 18.22 -1.06
CA ASP A 650 9.45 18.83 -1.76
C ASP A 650 9.85 20.16 -1.13
N PHE A 651 8.86 20.97 -0.72
CA PHE A 651 9.10 22.16 0.07
C PHE A 651 9.89 21.85 1.35
N ALA A 652 9.49 20.83 2.11
CA ALA A 652 10.14 20.45 3.37
C ALA A 652 11.61 20.05 3.18
N VAL A 653 11.95 19.46 2.03
CA VAL A 653 13.35 19.16 1.66
C VAL A 653 14.09 20.43 1.28
N ARG A 654 13.49 21.27 0.42
CA ARG A 654 14.12 22.49 -0.08
C ARG A 654 14.36 23.53 1.01
N SER A 655 13.41 23.70 1.92
CA SER A 655 13.47 24.69 3.01
C SER A 655 14.33 24.22 4.20
N GLY A 656 14.77 22.97 4.21
CA GLY A 656 15.59 22.41 5.27
C GLY A 656 14.79 21.96 6.52
N ILE A 657 13.47 21.80 6.41
CA ILE A 657 12.67 21.13 7.45
C ILE A 657 13.16 19.68 7.66
N THR A 658 13.62 19.03 6.59
CA THR A 658 14.24 17.70 6.66
C THR A 658 15.25 17.47 5.55
N VAL A 659 16.26 16.63 5.80
CA VAL A 659 17.16 16.11 4.76
C VAL A 659 16.49 14.94 4.02
N PRO A 660 16.59 14.85 2.68
CA PRO A 660 15.97 13.76 1.93
C PRO A 660 16.62 12.40 2.25
N VAL A 661 15.87 11.32 2.07
CA VAL A 661 16.41 9.95 2.04
C VAL A 661 16.77 9.62 0.60
N LEU A 662 18.06 9.42 0.32
CA LEU A 662 18.59 9.16 -1.03
C LEU A 662 18.88 7.68 -1.26
N ASP A 663 19.32 6.96 -0.23
CA ASP A 663 19.67 5.54 -0.28
C ASP A 663 19.26 4.88 1.03
N ALA A 664 17.97 4.55 1.14
CA ALA A 664 17.34 4.13 2.38
C ALA A 664 18.09 2.99 3.14
N PRO A 665 18.66 1.97 2.48
CA PRO A 665 19.54 0.99 3.13
C PRO A 665 20.69 1.57 3.96
N ARG A 666 21.23 2.73 3.59
CA ARG A 666 22.38 3.35 4.27
C ARG A 666 22.01 4.62 5.03
N ASP A 667 21.11 5.44 4.52
CA ASP A 667 20.87 6.80 5.05
C ASP A 667 19.50 6.99 5.71
N PHE A 668 18.57 6.02 5.68
CA PHE A 668 17.23 6.19 6.26
C PHE A 668 17.27 6.53 7.76
N TRP A 669 18.20 5.93 8.49
CA TRP A 669 18.41 6.17 9.92
C TRP A 669 19.51 7.19 10.22
N ALA A 670 19.96 7.97 9.24
CA ALA A 670 20.83 9.12 9.51
C ALA A 670 20.03 10.21 10.26
N ALA A 671 20.72 11.01 11.08
CA ALA A 671 20.11 12.14 11.76
C ALA A 671 19.47 13.09 10.75
N ALA A 672 18.32 13.66 11.12
CA ALA A 672 17.52 14.53 10.27
C ALA A 672 18.07 15.94 10.13
#